data_AF-A0A7S8DBS1-F1
#
_entry.id   AF-A0A7S8DBS1-F1
#
_cell.length_a   1.000
_cell.length_b   1.000
_cell.length_c   1.000
_cell.angle_alpha   90.00
_cell.angle_beta   90.00
_cell.angle_gamma   90.00
#
_symmetry.space_group_name_H-M   'P 1'
#
loop_
_entity.id
_entity.type
_entity.pdbx_description
1 polymer ?
#
loop_
_entity_poly.entity_id
_entity_poly.type
_entity_poly.pdbx_seq_one_letter_code
_entity_poly.pdbx_strand_id
1 'polypeptide(L)'
;MVSKLALALFFGNALAGLAVRALPPRCAVADPTAEQVQHAQNLKKIESVSKVAAASITVDTYFHVVSSSSSKYISKAKLTAQLKALNDAYGPNDITFKLIDTTFTTNTNWAAGNGELAMKRQLRQGDYKTLNLYFTDVAKLGGTEALGYCYFPEPNVSTGSQKFILDGCVIVAETVPGGTAAPYNLGGTAVHEVGHWFNLFHTFQDGCNGGDLVADTPAQARQTSGCPARMDTCPNQAGDDPIHNYMDYSDDVCYEEFTPGQQTRMHSAWTAYRKQFQQQPLIQDIKVPVGRDYFFSPIDFIMTVKLVIPRAHRVRPAVYVFIIFTFSFALLFSSSWQPTNLNSDDADRKFAFIIPATSPSPDLCKTITTALALGYPSPVIVNWGLNHRSISGWRGGKMLTKTPGIVKYLDTVMRPDTHPSERLREDDILLVVDGYDVWFQLPAQILLERYHRINREANERLYKQWNRRGPMPMRQTILFGSGKFCYPGKLKAGTDMRCDQWPMSPLRADLYGPETDKNMTQHHTIRPKWINDGIMIGPAGDVRRYLRHAQEKMERGLGLGYHMYSSQATTGEVMIEQEILRQWQRETKTPKQNLLEVMNSNLEFHAGLDYSQQISVQTTMTRNRDKSDHGDFVRLGDQSDIDRHSEALGLVPARLQGLPEDIKAAKNPLSDMVGGANWTDMPLYANFYTESVPVMIHYNSLKDRRSSWWHKPWYYQHLRKLVKSGLEQRHPDEPLVTLKLRNGRIRYWALSAEEEDRYPRQFNGTADERLNKMRFNDICRHEKTAPHGPNQEWWEEVFRDTGGPWK
;
A
#
# COMPACT_ATOMS: atom_id res chain seq x y z
N MET A 1 -95.75 -17.21 43.18
CA MET A 1 -95.52 -17.05 44.63
C MET A 1 -94.47 -15.96 44.83
N VAL A 2 -94.74 -15.01 45.72
CA VAL A 2 -93.83 -14.14 46.53
C VAL A 2 -92.38 -14.01 46.02
N SER A 3 -91.85 -12.89 45.49
CA SER A 3 -91.98 -11.43 45.73
C SER A 3 -91.08 -10.84 46.83
N LYS A 4 -90.57 -9.63 46.53
CA LYS A 4 -89.61 -8.75 47.25
C LYS A 4 -88.14 -9.22 47.15
N LEU A 5 -87.12 -8.37 46.96
CA LEU A 5 -86.98 -6.93 46.59
C LEU A 5 -85.55 -6.77 45.96
N ALA A 6 -85.08 -5.70 45.31
CA ALA A 6 -85.61 -4.34 45.08
C ALA A 6 -85.20 -3.78 43.68
N LEU A 7 -84.85 -2.48 43.61
CA LEU A 7 -84.52 -1.68 42.42
C LEU A 7 -83.52 -0.57 42.86
N ALA A 8 -82.51 -0.21 42.03
CA ALA A 8 -82.20 1.21 41.69
C ALA A 8 -80.85 1.44 40.96
N LEU A 9 -80.96 2.24 39.88
CA LEU A 9 -80.05 3.29 39.38
C LEU A 9 -78.68 2.94 38.75
N PHE A 10 -78.58 3.36 37.49
CA PHE A 10 -77.35 3.62 36.73
C PHE A 10 -76.45 4.63 37.45
N PHE A 11 -75.15 4.33 37.50
CA PHE A 11 -74.09 5.32 37.29
C PHE A 11 -73.02 4.71 36.39
N GLY A 12 -72.74 5.36 35.26
CA GLY A 12 -71.67 4.93 34.36
C GLY A 12 -70.32 5.39 34.89
N ASN A 13 -69.34 4.49 34.90
CA ASN A 13 -67.92 4.84 35.02
C ASN A 13 -67.20 4.43 33.73
N ALA A 14 -66.82 5.42 32.93
CA ALA A 14 -65.95 5.23 31.79
C ALA A 14 -64.51 5.06 32.29
N LEU A 15 -64.03 3.82 32.41
CA LEU A 15 -62.61 3.54 32.56
C LEU A 15 -61.97 3.54 31.17
N ALA A 16 -61.37 4.68 30.81
CA ALA A 16 -60.48 4.77 29.67
C ALA A 16 -59.22 3.92 29.93
N GLY A 17 -59.19 2.71 29.40
CA GLY A 17 -58.01 1.86 29.43
C GLY A 17 -56.88 2.49 28.61
N LEU A 18 -55.86 3.01 29.29
CA LEU A 18 -54.58 3.37 28.69
C LEU A 18 -53.91 2.08 28.18
N ALA A 19 -54.10 1.77 26.90
CA ALA A 19 -53.34 0.74 26.23
C ALA A 19 -51.87 1.16 26.17
N VAL A 20 -51.03 0.58 27.02
CA VAL A 20 -49.58 0.69 26.93
C VAL A 20 -49.17 0.04 25.62
N ARG A 21 -48.89 0.87 24.60
CA ARG A 21 -48.41 0.40 23.31
C ARG A 21 -47.01 -0.18 23.53
N ALA A 22 -46.87 -1.49 23.34
CA ALA A 22 -45.56 -2.14 23.42
C ALA A 22 -44.58 -1.44 22.46
N LEU A 23 -43.35 -1.21 22.94
CA LEU A 23 -42.28 -0.68 22.10
C LEU A 23 -41.95 -1.70 21.00
N PRO A 24 -41.57 -1.26 19.80
CA PRO A 24 -41.17 -2.16 18.73
C PRO A 24 -39.83 -2.85 19.08
N PRO A 25 -39.43 -3.91 18.33
CA PRO A 25 -38.11 -4.54 18.47
C PRO A 25 -36.94 -3.54 18.52
N ARG A 26 -35.87 -3.88 19.23
CA ARG A 26 -34.74 -2.97 19.47
C ARG A 26 -34.09 -2.49 18.16
N CYS A 27 -33.70 -3.43 17.30
CA CYS A 27 -33.04 -3.17 16.03
C CYS A 27 -33.82 -3.87 14.89
N ALA A 28 -33.91 -3.22 13.72
CA ALA A 28 -34.54 -3.79 12.51
C ALA A 28 -33.53 -4.38 11.51
N VAL A 29 -32.23 -4.35 11.79
CA VAL A 29 -31.21 -4.96 10.93
C VAL A 29 -31.46 -6.47 10.87
N ALA A 30 -31.78 -6.97 9.67
CA ALA A 30 -31.97 -8.39 9.43
C ALA A 30 -30.67 -9.16 9.63
N ASP A 31 -30.77 -10.48 9.84
CA ASP A 31 -29.61 -11.37 9.90
C ASP A 31 -28.64 -11.09 8.73
N PRO A 32 -27.32 -10.94 9.00
CA PRO A 32 -26.35 -10.62 7.97
C PRO A 32 -26.43 -11.58 6.79
N THR A 33 -26.52 -11.02 5.59
CA THR A 33 -26.54 -11.80 4.36
C THR A 33 -25.28 -12.68 4.24
N ALA A 34 -25.33 -13.77 3.48
CA ALA A 34 -24.17 -14.62 3.23
C ALA A 34 -22.96 -13.86 2.64
N GLU A 35 -23.18 -12.70 2.01
CA GLU A 35 -22.13 -11.77 1.58
C GLU A 35 -21.54 -10.98 2.76
N GLN A 36 -22.38 -10.39 3.63
CA GLN A 36 -21.93 -9.69 4.84
C GLN A 36 -21.22 -10.61 5.83
N VAL A 37 -21.74 -11.83 6.06
CA VAL A 37 -21.04 -12.88 6.84
C VAL A 37 -19.68 -13.18 6.22
N GLN A 38 -19.60 -13.27 4.89
CA GLN A 38 -18.32 -13.48 4.22
C GLN A 38 -17.37 -12.28 4.41
N HIS A 39 -17.86 -11.05 4.34
CA HIS A 39 -17.07 -9.84 4.59
C HIS A 39 -16.50 -9.82 6.02
N ALA A 40 -17.31 -10.11 7.04
CA ALA A 40 -16.83 -10.24 8.42
C ALA A 40 -15.80 -11.38 8.59
N GLN A 41 -16.00 -12.54 7.94
CA GLN A 41 -15.00 -13.61 7.91
C GLN A 41 -13.69 -13.23 7.18
N ASN A 42 -13.76 -12.30 6.22
CA ASN A 42 -12.60 -11.79 5.51
C ASN A 42 -11.81 -10.83 6.41
N LEU A 43 -12.50 -9.93 7.10
CA LEU A 43 -11.90 -9.06 8.12
C LEU A 43 -11.26 -9.90 9.24
N LYS A 44 -11.94 -10.94 9.76
CA LYS A 44 -11.37 -11.89 10.74
C LYS A 44 -10.05 -12.54 10.30
N LYS A 45 -9.82 -12.70 9.00
CA LYS A 45 -8.54 -13.18 8.45
C LYS A 45 -7.50 -12.07 8.34
N ILE A 46 -7.91 -10.87 7.95
CA ILE A 46 -7.03 -9.69 7.94
C ILE A 46 -6.55 -9.39 9.38
N GLU A 47 -7.46 -9.40 10.35
CA GLU A 47 -7.23 -9.24 11.80
C GLU A 47 -6.23 -10.26 12.38
N SER A 48 -6.19 -11.49 11.83
CA SER A 48 -5.25 -12.53 12.28
C SER A 48 -3.88 -12.49 11.58
N VAL A 49 -3.78 -11.87 10.41
CA VAL A 49 -2.53 -11.75 9.63
C VAL A 49 -1.82 -10.43 9.93
N SER A 50 -2.56 -9.33 9.93
CA SER A 50 -2.11 -8.01 10.34
C SER A 50 -2.79 -7.66 11.65
N LYS A 51 -2.02 -7.36 12.69
CA LYS A 51 -2.55 -6.55 13.79
C LYS A 51 -2.89 -5.18 13.19
N VAL A 52 -4.16 -4.96 12.86
CA VAL A 52 -4.70 -3.66 12.46
C VAL A 52 -4.74 -2.81 13.73
N ALA A 53 -3.58 -2.33 14.14
CA ALA A 53 -3.49 -1.42 15.28
C ALA A 53 -4.26 -0.14 14.93
N ALA A 54 -5.25 0.15 15.78
CA ALA A 54 -6.17 1.27 15.67
C ALA A 54 -5.42 2.59 15.47
N ALA A 55 -5.70 3.27 14.36
CA ALA A 55 -5.40 4.69 14.22
C ALA A 55 -6.67 5.44 14.60
N SER A 56 -6.60 6.45 15.47
CA SER A 56 -7.81 7.11 15.96
C SER A 56 -8.69 7.61 14.82
N ILE A 57 -9.96 7.20 14.85
CA ILE A 57 -10.95 7.51 13.82
C ILE A 57 -11.73 8.74 14.28
N THR A 58 -11.57 9.86 13.57
CA THR A 58 -12.52 10.98 13.68
C THR A 58 -13.58 10.84 12.59
N VAL A 59 -14.83 10.67 12.99
CA VAL A 59 -15.99 10.59 12.11
C VAL A 59 -16.69 11.94 12.07
N ASP A 60 -16.55 12.66 10.95
CA ASP A 60 -17.43 13.79 10.67
C ASP A 60 -18.88 13.28 10.59
N THR A 61 -19.76 13.89 11.38
CA THR A 61 -21.10 13.37 11.68
C THR A 61 -22.16 14.45 11.46
N TYR A 62 -23.28 14.08 10.83
CA TYR A 62 -24.44 14.95 10.62
C TYR A 62 -25.69 14.36 11.27
N PHE A 63 -26.46 15.22 11.93
CA PHE A 63 -27.75 14.86 12.52
C PHE A 63 -28.91 15.44 11.71
N HIS A 64 -29.89 14.61 11.39
CA HIS A 64 -31.08 14.99 10.64
C HIS A 64 -32.32 14.66 11.46
N VAL A 65 -32.92 15.67 12.09
CA VAL A 65 -34.21 15.50 12.79
C VAL A 65 -35.32 15.61 11.74
N VAL A 66 -36.13 14.56 11.61
CA VAL A 66 -37.21 14.46 10.62
C VAL A 66 -38.50 14.07 11.34
N SER A 67 -39.40 15.04 11.55
CA SER A 67 -40.60 14.84 12.35
C SER A 67 -41.90 15.19 11.61
N SER A 68 -43.02 14.66 12.09
CA SER A 68 -44.35 14.97 11.56
C SER A 68 -44.81 16.40 11.87
N SER A 69 -44.18 17.08 12.84
CA SER A 69 -44.42 18.48 13.18
C SER A 69 -43.15 19.11 13.76
N SER A 70 -42.94 20.40 13.50
CA SER A 70 -41.86 21.17 14.16
C SER A 70 -42.03 21.25 15.68
N SER A 71 -43.26 21.10 16.19
CA SER A 71 -43.55 21.05 17.63
C SER A 71 -43.07 19.76 18.33
N LYS A 72 -42.67 18.74 17.55
CA LYS A 72 -42.13 17.46 18.03
C LYS A 72 -40.61 17.34 17.87
N TYR A 73 -39.93 18.37 17.39
CA TYR A 73 -38.48 18.33 17.24
C TYR A 73 -37.79 18.12 18.60
N ILE A 74 -36.99 17.06 18.69
CA ILE A 74 -36.10 16.84 19.83
C ILE A 74 -35.12 18.01 19.97
N SER A 75 -34.90 18.47 21.20
CA SER A 75 -34.14 19.69 21.44
C SER A 75 -32.65 19.50 21.13
N LYS A 76 -31.97 20.59 20.77
CA LYS A 76 -30.51 20.59 20.59
C LYS A 76 -29.77 20.06 21.82
N ALA A 77 -30.29 20.28 23.03
CA ALA A 77 -29.72 19.74 24.26
C ALA A 77 -29.77 18.19 24.31
N LYS A 78 -30.90 17.57 23.93
CA LYS A 78 -31.00 16.10 23.82
C LYS A 78 -30.04 15.55 22.75
N LEU A 79 -29.91 16.25 21.62
CA LEU A 79 -28.95 15.88 20.56
C LEU A 79 -27.49 16.01 21.00
N THR A 80 -27.13 17.06 21.73
CA THR A 80 -25.79 17.18 22.35
C THR A 80 -25.52 16.05 23.34
N ALA A 81 -26.52 15.67 24.14
CA ALA A 81 -26.41 14.52 25.03
C ALA A 81 -26.25 13.20 24.25
N GLN A 82 -26.94 13.02 23.12
CA GLN A 82 -26.77 11.84 22.25
C GLN A 82 -25.38 11.78 21.60
N LEU A 83 -24.83 12.92 21.17
CA LEU A 83 -23.45 13.01 20.70
C LEU A 83 -22.44 12.69 21.81
N LYS A 84 -22.75 13.07 23.06
CA LYS A 84 -21.95 12.70 24.23
C LYS A 84 -22.00 11.18 24.45
N ALA A 85 -23.18 10.57 24.46
CA ALA A 85 -23.34 9.11 24.63
C ALA A 85 -22.57 8.31 23.57
N LEU A 86 -22.57 8.77 22.31
CA LEU A 86 -21.72 8.20 21.26
C LEU A 86 -20.23 8.33 21.58
N ASN A 87 -19.75 9.53 21.94
CA ASN A 87 -18.33 9.73 22.27
C ASN A 87 -17.89 9.04 23.57
N ASP A 88 -18.79 8.84 24.53
CA ASP A 88 -18.52 8.11 25.78
C ASP A 88 -18.30 6.61 25.50
N ALA A 89 -19.14 5.99 24.66
CA ALA A 89 -19.05 4.57 24.31
C ALA A 89 -17.89 4.26 23.33
N TYR A 90 -17.63 5.15 22.38
CA TYR A 90 -16.66 4.94 21.31
C TYR A 90 -15.27 5.54 21.59
N GLY A 91 -15.17 6.53 22.48
CA GLY A 91 -13.91 7.16 22.88
C GLY A 91 -12.85 6.17 23.40
N PRO A 92 -13.20 5.22 24.30
CA PRO A 92 -12.30 4.15 24.74
C PRO A 92 -11.80 3.23 23.62
N ASN A 93 -12.47 3.24 22.46
CA ASN A 93 -12.17 2.44 21.28
C ASN A 93 -11.37 3.23 20.23
N ASP A 94 -10.82 4.39 20.59
CA ASP A 94 -10.13 5.35 19.71
C ASP A 94 -11.00 5.96 18.59
N ILE A 95 -12.33 5.99 18.77
CA ILE A 95 -13.29 6.52 17.79
C ILE A 95 -14.00 7.74 18.36
N THR A 96 -14.01 8.85 17.63
CA THR A 96 -14.60 10.14 18.05
C THR A 96 -15.54 10.67 16.97
N PHE A 97 -16.76 11.06 17.35
CA PHE A 97 -17.75 11.66 16.46
C PHE A 97 -17.72 13.18 16.59
N LYS A 98 -17.38 13.84 15.49
CA LYS A 98 -17.37 15.30 15.36
C LYS A 98 -18.65 15.74 14.65
N LEU A 99 -19.61 16.28 15.40
CA LEU A 99 -20.82 16.84 14.82
C LEU A 99 -20.48 18.08 13.98
N ILE A 100 -20.88 18.05 12.70
CA ILE A 100 -20.65 19.14 11.74
C ILE A 100 -21.88 20.05 11.68
N ASP A 101 -23.07 19.47 11.52
CA ASP A 101 -24.32 20.24 11.52
C ASP A 101 -25.53 19.39 11.99
N THR A 102 -26.60 20.09 12.38
CA THR A 102 -27.91 19.51 12.70
C THR A 102 -29.01 20.18 11.88
N THR A 103 -29.64 19.39 11.02
CA THR A 103 -30.79 19.82 10.21
C THR A 103 -32.12 19.41 10.85
N PHE A 104 -33.18 20.18 10.60
CA PHE A 104 -34.53 19.95 11.12
C PHE A 104 -35.54 20.03 9.97
N THR A 105 -36.27 18.94 9.71
CA THR A 105 -37.20 18.79 8.59
C THR A 105 -38.58 18.35 9.07
N THR A 106 -39.62 19.10 8.71
CA THR A 106 -41.02 18.68 8.92
C THR A 106 -41.47 17.92 7.68
N ASN A 107 -41.63 16.59 7.79
CA ASN A 107 -42.16 15.76 6.72
C ASN A 107 -42.90 14.56 7.32
N THR A 108 -44.23 14.59 7.27
CA THR A 108 -45.11 13.55 7.84
C THR A 108 -44.89 12.16 7.24
N ASN A 109 -44.54 12.07 5.95
CA ASN A 109 -44.31 10.80 5.28
C ASN A 109 -43.00 10.15 5.72
N TRP A 110 -41.91 10.94 5.74
CA TRP A 110 -40.58 10.47 6.16
C TRP A 110 -40.51 10.18 7.67
N ALA A 111 -41.13 11.02 8.49
CA ALA A 111 -41.18 10.82 9.93
C ALA A 111 -41.93 9.52 10.32
N ALA A 112 -42.89 9.08 9.51
CA ALA A 112 -43.59 7.81 9.65
C ALA A 112 -42.82 6.60 9.07
N GLY A 113 -41.52 6.74 8.80
CA GLY A 113 -40.64 5.67 8.31
C GLY A 113 -40.81 5.32 6.82
N ASN A 114 -41.46 6.17 6.01
CA ASN A 114 -41.68 5.91 4.59
C ASN A 114 -40.74 6.74 3.69
N GLY A 115 -40.39 6.22 2.51
CA GLY A 115 -39.65 6.99 1.50
C GLY A 115 -38.18 7.29 1.85
N GLU A 116 -37.54 6.42 2.65
CA GLU A 116 -36.16 6.56 3.14
C GLU A 116 -35.15 6.96 2.05
N LEU A 117 -35.16 6.29 0.89
CA LEU A 117 -34.23 6.59 -0.21
C LEU A 117 -34.35 8.05 -0.70
N ALA A 118 -35.57 8.62 -0.70
CA ALA A 118 -35.78 10.02 -1.07
C ALA A 118 -35.31 10.97 0.04
N MET A 119 -35.62 10.64 1.30
CA MET A 119 -35.14 11.37 2.49
C MET A 119 -33.61 11.45 2.51
N LYS A 120 -32.93 10.30 2.48
CA LYS A 120 -31.47 10.24 2.52
C LYS A 120 -30.82 10.86 1.28
N ARG A 121 -31.42 10.75 0.09
CA ARG A 121 -30.92 11.43 -1.13
C ARG A 121 -30.94 12.95 -1.01
N GLN A 122 -31.93 13.51 -0.32
CA GLN A 122 -32.05 14.96 -0.14
C GLN A 122 -31.21 15.48 1.04
N LEU A 123 -31.05 14.69 2.10
CA LEU A 123 -30.48 15.16 3.36
C LEU A 123 -29.02 14.75 3.59
N ARG A 124 -28.55 13.61 3.07
CA ARG A 124 -27.19 13.08 3.32
C ARG A 124 -26.11 14.12 2.98
N GLN A 125 -25.16 14.27 3.88
CA GLN A 125 -23.97 15.10 3.73
C GLN A 125 -22.69 14.27 3.72
N GLY A 126 -21.63 14.85 3.14
CA GLY A 126 -20.28 14.30 3.13
C GLY A 126 -20.07 13.10 2.22
N ASP A 127 -18.96 12.38 2.46
CA ASP A 127 -18.53 11.23 1.67
C ASP A 127 -18.84 9.89 2.38
N TYR A 128 -18.23 8.77 1.97
CA TYR A 128 -18.52 7.46 2.56
C TYR A 128 -17.86 7.23 3.96
N LYS A 129 -17.00 8.14 4.41
CA LYS A 129 -16.48 8.20 5.79
C LYS A 129 -17.40 9.00 6.72
N THR A 130 -18.35 9.77 6.17
CA THR A 130 -19.23 10.66 6.94
C THR A 130 -20.44 9.90 7.48
N LEU A 131 -20.64 9.92 8.80
CA LEU A 131 -21.82 9.33 9.44
C LEU A 131 -23.01 10.29 9.34
N ASN A 132 -24.15 9.77 8.91
CA ASN A 132 -25.42 10.51 8.85
C ASN A 132 -26.44 9.78 9.73
N LEU A 133 -26.88 10.42 10.83
CA LEU A 133 -27.91 9.91 11.74
C LEU A 133 -29.24 10.64 11.51
N TYR A 134 -30.30 9.88 11.29
CA TYR A 134 -31.64 10.36 11.01
C TYR A 134 -32.55 10.06 12.22
N PHE A 135 -32.92 11.09 12.97
CA PHE A 135 -33.83 10.98 14.11
C PHE A 135 -35.27 11.19 13.64
N THR A 136 -36.06 10.13 13.62
CA THR A 136 -37.42 10.07 13.05
C THR A 136 -38.50 9.78 14.09
N ASP A 137 -39.75 10.16 13.86
CA ASP A 137 -40.86 9.76 14.75
C ASP A 137 -41.03 8.22 14.80
N VAL A 138 -40.77 7.51 13.68
CA VAL A 138 -40.81 6.05 13.54
C VAL A 138 -39.66 5.57 12.64
N ALA A 139 -38.82 4.65 13.13
CA ALA A 139 -37.86 3.93 12.31
C ALA A 139 -38.48 2.64 11.76
N LYS A 140 -38.38 2.44 10.44
CA LYS A 140 -38.96 1.28 9.73
C LYS A 140 -38.02 0.79 8.63
N LEU A 141 -37.78 -0.52 8.58
CA LEU A 141 -36.99 -1.20 7.54
C LEU A 141 -37.73 -2.45 7.06
N GLY A 142 -37.81 -2.67 5.74
CA GLY A 142 -38.44 -3.86 5.14
C GLY A 142 -39.94 -4.05 5.41
N GLY A 143 -40.59 -3.11 6.10
CA GLY A 143 -41.98 -3.23 6.59
C GLY A 143 -42.11 -3.32 8.11
N THR A 144 -41.01 -3.59 8.82
CA THR A 144 -40.95 -3.77 10.28
C THR A 144 -40.55 -2.48 10.98
N GLU A 145 -41.28 -2.09 12.03
CA GLU A 145 -40.91 -0.99 12.93
C GLU A 145 -39.87 -1.46 13.96
N ALA A 146 -38.92 -0.59 14.33
CA ALA A 146 -37.94 -0.82 15.40
C ALA A 146 -37.55 0.49 16.09
N LEU A 147 -36.70 0.42 17.12
CA LEU A 147 -36.09 1.62 17.71
C LEU A 147 -34.96 2.19 16.83
N GLY A 148 -34.29 1.37 16.03
CA GLY A 148 -33.30 1.80 15.06
C GLY A 148 -32.99 0.80 13.94
N TYR A 149 -32.17 1.25 12.99
CA TYR A 149 -31.35 0.42 12.08
C TYR A 149 -30.19 1.23 11.47
N CYS A 150 -29.06 0.59 11.19
CA CYS A 150 -28.03 1.06 10.24
C CYS A 150 -27.81 0.06 9.11
N TYR A 151 -27.24 0.53 8.00
CA TYR A 151 -26.64 -0.34 6.98
C TYR A 151 -25.19 -0.69 7.33
N PHE A 152 -24.84 -1.96 7.18
CA PHE A 152 -23.46 -2.43 7.23
C PHE A 152 -22.59 -1.75 6.15
N PRO A 153 -21.29 -1.52 6.41
CA PRO A 153 -20.38 -1.02 5.38
C PRO A 153 -20.15 -2.06 4.28
N GLU A 154 -19.97 -1.59 3.05
CA GLU A 154 -19.75 -2.42 1.87
C GLU A 154 -18.53 -1.95 1.06
N PRO A 155 -17.81 -2.86 0.38
CA PRO A 155 -16.74 -2.48 -0.55
C PRO A 155 -17.29 -1.83 -1.83
N ASN A 156 -16.42 -1.12 -2.56
CA ASN A 156 -16.66 -0.57 -3.90
C ASN A 156 -17.88 0.37 -4.03
N VAL A 157 -18.31 1.01 -2.93
CA VAL A 157 -19.40 1.99 -2.92
C VAL A 157 -18.97 3.28 -3.65
N SER A 158 -19.68 3.62 -4.72
CA SER A 158 -19.44 4.84 -5.51
C SER A 158 -20.38 5.99 -5.10
N THR A 159 -19.91 7.23 -5.18
CA THR A 159 -20.70 8.45 -4.91
C THR A 159 -22.04 8.43 -5.66
N GLY A 160 -23.14 8.73 -4.97
CA GLY A 160 -24.48 8.79 -5.58
C GLY A 160 -25.12 7.44 -5.94
N SER A 161 -24.42 6.31 -5.76
CA SER A 161 -25.04 4.99 -5.85
C SER A 161 -26.12 4.79 -4.78
N GLN A 162 -27.06 3.86 -4.99
CA GLN A 162 -28.10 3.59 -3.99
C GLN A 162 -27.52 3.14 -2.64
N LYS A 163 -26.43 2.35 -2.64
CA LYS A 163 -25.69 1.97 -1.41
C LYS A 163 -25.11 3.18 -0.69
N PHE A 164 -24.47 4.10 -1.43
CA PHE A 164 -23.95 5.36 -0.87
C PHE A 164 -25.05 6.23 -0.26
N ILE A 165 -26.21 6.33 -0.93
CA ILE A 165 -27.34 7.13 -0.45
C ILE A 165 -27.96 6.52 0.81
N LEU A 166 -28.13 5.19 0.86
CA LEU A 166 -28.76 4.51 2.00
C LEU A 166 -27.85 4.38 3.23
N ASP A 167 -26.52 4.44 3.06
CA ASP A 167 -25.57 4.43 4.18
C ASP A 167 -25.89 5.48 5.26
N GLY A 168 -25.58 5.13 6.52
CA GLY A 168 -26.05 5.85 7.71
C GLY A 168 -27.28 5.18 8.34
N CYS A 169 -27.84 5.83 9.36
CA CYS A 169 -28.66 5.15 10.37
C CYS A 169 -29.96 5.90 10.67
N VAL A 170 -31.06 5.18 10.85
CA VAL A 170 -32.36 5.76 11.20
C VAL A 170 -32.72 5.32 12.62
N ILE A 171 -33.00 6.28 13.49
CA ILE A 171 -33.21 6.10 14.94
C ILE A 171 -34.54 6.74 15.32
N VAL A 172 -35.32 6.10 16.19
CA VAL A 172 -36.52 6.71 16.80
C VAL A 172 -36.10 7.87 17.70
N ALA A 173 -36.59 9.07 17.43
CA ALA A 173 -36.10 10.31 18.04
C ALA A 173 -36.22 10.33 19.58
N GLU A 174 -37.15 9.58 20.18
CA GLU A 174 -37.35 9.53 21.64
C GLU A 174 -36.47 8.50 22.38
N THR A 175 -35.52 7.85 21.70
CA THR A 175 -34.49 6.99 22.36
C THR A 175 -33.24 7.76 22.80
N VAL A 176 -33.11 9.03 22.40
CA VAL A 176 -32.02 9.92 22.84
C VAL A 176 -32.06 10.15 24.36
N PRO A 177 -30.95 10.56 25.00
CA PRO A 177 -30.91 10.87 26.42
C PRO A 177 -32.02 11.85 26.85
N GLY A 178 -32.87 11.43 27.79
CA GLY A 178 -34.02 12.22 28.25
C GLY A 178 -35.20 12.24 27.28
N GLY A 179 -35.24 11.32 26.30
CA GLY A 179 -36.41 10.98 25.50
C GLY A 179 -37.48 10.23 26.29
N THR A 180 -38.64 9.99 25.68
CA THR A 180 -39.75 9.28 26.33
C THR A 180 -39.74 7.75 26.14
N ALA A 181 -38.84 7.18 25.34
CA ALA A 181 -38.82 5.74 25.01
C ALA A 181 -38.13 4.87 26.08
N ALA A 182 -38.37 5.13 27.37
CA ALA A 182 -37.80 4.33 28.47
C ALA A 182 -38.23 2.84 28.35
N PRO A 183 -37.33 1.87 28.63
CA PRO A 183 -35.99 2.00 29.22
C PRO A 183 -34.85 2.32 28.24
N TYR A 184 -35.17 2.60 26.96
CA TYR A 184 -34.21 2.83 25.88
C TYR A 184 -34.01 4.32 25.57
N ASN A 185 -33.99 5.16 26.60
CA ASN A 185 -33.95 6.63 26.50
C ASN A 185 -32.67 7.25 27.09
N LEU A 186 -31.56 6.50 27.08
CA LEU A 186 -30.23 6.96 27.47
C LEU A 186 -29.28 7.05 26.25
N GLY A 187 -29.82 6.90 25.03
CA GLY A 187 -29.08 6.99 23.77
C GLY A 187 -28.35 5.71 23.35
N GLY A 188 -28.58 4.59 24.04
CA GLY A 188 -27.94 3.30 23.74
C GLY A 188 -28.36 2.73 22.40
N THR A 189 -29.58 3.01 21.91
CA THR A 189 -30.01 2.66 20.55
C THR A 189 -29.05 3.21 19.50
N ALA A 190 -28.70 4.50 19.53
CA ALA A 190 -27.80 5.06 18.52
C ALA A 190 -26.37 4.49 18.63
N VAL A 191 -25.92 4.11 19.83
CA VAL A 191 -24.62 3.45 20.05
C VAL A 191 -24.59 2.05 19.42
N HIS A 192 -25.60 1.23 19.71
CA HIS A 192 -25.80 -0.10 19.14
C HIS A 192 -25.81 -0.07 17.61
N GLU A 193 -26.66 0.79 17.04
CA GLU A 193 -26.84 0.88 15.60
C GLU A 193 -25.55 1.30 14.88
N VAL A 194 -24.84 2.30 15.39
CA VAL A 194 -23.55 2.73 14.82
C VAL A 194 -22.50 1.59 14.87
N GLY A 195 -22.68 0.59 15.74
CA GLY A 195 -21.86 -0.62 15.77
C GLY A 195 -22.02 -1.43 14.49
N HIS A 196 -23.25 -1.58 13.98
CA HIS A 196 -23.51 -2.16 12.66
C HIS A 196 -22.90 -1.32 11.53
N TRP A 197 -22.94 0.02 11.62
CA TRP A 197 -22.28 0.91 10.63
C TRP A 197 -20.75 0.75 10.59
N PHE A 198 -20.16 0.24 11.68
CA PHE A 198 -18.76 -0.21 11.81
C PHE A 198 -18.53 -1.74 11.65
N ASN A 199 -19.53 -2.48 11.17
CA ASN A 199 -19.47 -3.94 10.91
C ASN A 199 -19.37 -4.85 12.15
N LEU A 200 -19.95 -4.44 13.28
CA LEU A 200 -20.24 -5.34 14.40
C LEU A 200 -21.59 -6.04 14.16
N PHE A 201 -21.65 -7.36 14.38
CA PHE A 201 -22.90 -8.11 14.41
C PHE A 201 -23.47 -8.14 15.84
N HIS A 202 -24.70 -8.61 15.99
CA HIS A 202 -25.26 -8.91 17.30
C HIS A 202 -24.39 -9.96 18.01
N THR A 203 -24.20 -9.83 19.33
CA THR A 203 -23.44 -10.81 20.14
C THR A 203 -23.99 -12.23 20.03
N PHE A 204 -25.31 -12.35 19.88
CA PHE A 204 -26.05 -13.60 19.71
C PHE A 204 -26.14 -14.10 18.25
N GLN A 205 -25.40 -13.50 17.31
CA GLN A 205 -25.39 -13.93 15.91
C GLN A 205 -24.89 -15.38 15.78
N ASP A 206 -25.57 -16.21 14.99
CA ASP A 206 -25.24 -17.65 14.79
C ASP A 206 -25.23 -18.50 16.08
N GLY A 207 -25.72 -17.94 17.20
CA GLY A 207 -25.86 -18.61 18.48
C GLY A 207 -24.56 -19.24 19.01
N CYS A 208 -24.71 -20.35 19.73
CA CYS A 208 -23.59 -21.15 20.24
C CYS A 208 -22.79 -21.91 19.15
N ASN A 209 -22.86 -21.55 17.87
CA ASN A 209 -22.17 -22.24 16.77
C ASN A 209 -21.20 -21.35 15.95
N GLY A 210 -21.17 -20.04 16.20
CA GLY A 210 -20.29 -19.13 15.46
C GLY A 210 -20.06 -17.75 16.09
N GLY A 211 -21.03 -17.25 16.85
CA GLY A 211 -21.00 -15.91 17.44
C GLY A 211 -21.00 -14.77 16.41
N ASP A 212 -20.76 -13.55 16.88
CA ASP A 212 -20.64 -12.31 16.08
C ASP A 212 -19.39 -12.26 15.16
N LEU A 213 -18.68 -13.38 15.04
CA LEU A 213 -17.37 -13.54 14.39
C LEU A 213 -16.23 -12.71 15.00
N VAL A 214 -16.41 -12.11 16.17
CA VAL A 214 -15.33 -11.58 17.01
C VAL A 214 -14.84 -12.69 17.95
N ALA A 215 -13.56 -12.68 18.32
CA ALA A 215 -12.93 -13.84 18.99
C ALA A 215 -12.92 -13.75 20.53
N ASP A 216 -13.13 -12.57 21.10
CA ASP A 216 -13.16 -12.31 22.55
C ASP A 216 -14.55 -11.96 23.08
N THR A 217 -15.57 -12.02 22.22
CA THR A 217 -16.98 -11.88 22.58
C THR A 217 -17.54 -13.28 22.87
N PRO A 218 -18.00 -13.56 24.11
CA PRO A 218 -18.60 -14.85 24.45
C PRO A 218 -19.81 -15.19 23.57
N ALA A 219 -19.96 -16.45 23.19
CA ALA A 219 -21.07 -16.90 22.37
C ALA A 219 -22.37 -16.89 23.18
N GLN A 220 -23.44 -16.38 22.57
CA GLN A 220 -24.75 -16.20 23.19
C GLN A 220 -25.83 -16.81 22.29
N ALA A 221 -26.77 -17.58 22.85
CA ALA A 221 -27.76 -18.30 22.03
C ALA A 221 -28.93 -17.44 21.55
N ARG A 222 -29.21 -16.34 22.26
CA ARG A 222 -30.35 -15.44 22.05
C ARG A 222 -30.13 -14.10 22.75
N GLN A 223 -30.78 -13.06 22.25
CA GLN A 223 -30.74 -11.73 22.82
C GLN A 223 -31.19 -11.64 24.29
N THR A 224 -30.59 -10.73 25.04
CA THR A 224 -31.01 -10.39 26.41
C THR A 224 -32.23 -9.47 26.43
N SER A 225 -33.01 -9.53 27.51
CA SER A 225 -34.13 -8.62 27.79
C SER A 225 -34.02 -8.12 29.23
N GLY A 226 -34.16 -6.82 29.44
CA GLY A 226 -34.01 -6.21 30.76
C GLY A 226 -32.57 -6.10 31.22
N CYS A 227 -32.35 -6.20 32.54
CA CYS A 227 -31.05 -6.11 33.21
C CYS A 227 -30.82 -7.33 34.13
N PRO A 228 -30.62 -8.55 33.60
CA PRO A 228 -30.30 -9.71 34.42
C PRO A 228 -28.92 -9.53 35.10
N ALA A 229 -28.72 -10.10 36.28
CA ALA A 229 -27.43 -10.03 36.97
C ALA A 229 -26.35 -11.00 36.40
N ARG A 230 -26.79 -12.02 35.66
CA ARG A 230 -25.97 -13.00 34.92
C ARG A 230 -26.87 -13.75 33.95
N MET A 231 -26.38 -14.05 32.74
CA MET A 231 -26.92 -15.10 31.88
C MET A 231 -25.79 -15.94 31.30
N ASP A 232 -26.10 -17.17 30.94
CA ASP A 232 -25.21 -18.13 30.29
C ASP A 232 -26.12 -19.07 29.50
N THR A 233 -26.25 -18.80 28.21
CA THR A 233 -27.08 -19.59 27.28
C THR A 233 -26.26 -20.56 26.44
N CYS A 234 -24.92 -20.50 26.52
CA CYS A 234 -23.98 -21.38 25.85
C CYS A 234 -23.00 -22.07 26.84
N PRO A 235 -23.47 -22.81 27.86
CA PRO A 235 -22.66 -23.28 29.01
C PRO A 235 -21.57 -24.32 28.67
N ASN A 236 -21.46 -24.73 27.41
CA ASN A 236 -20.38 -25.57 26.89
C ASN A 236 -19.28 -24.76 26.19
N GLN A 237 -19.39 -23.43 26.18
CA GLN A 237 -18.39 -22.48 25.69
C GLN A 237 -17.76 -21.69 26.85
N ALA A 238 -16.80 -20.82 26.54
CA ALA A 238 -16.12 -20.00 27.54
C ALA A 238 -16.75 -18.61 27.65
N GLY A 239 -17.05 -18.19 28.89
CA GLY A 239 -17.64 -16.90 29.21
C GLY A 239 -19.14 -16.98 29.49
N ASP A 240 -19.64 -15.99 30.24
CA ASP A 240 -21.08 -15.73 30.40
C ASP A 240 -21.61 -14.97 29.17
N ASP A 241 -22.93 -14.95 28.96
CA ASP A 241 -23.54 -14.13 27.90
C ASP A 241 -23.10 -12.66 28.07
N PRO A 242 -22.72 -11.95 26.99
CA PRO A 242 -22.17 -10.59 27.05
C PRO A 242 -23.26 -9.52 27.25
N ILE A 243 -24.04 -9.66 28.32
CA ILE A 243 -25.25 -8.87 28.63
C ILE A 243 -25.00 -7.36 28.81
N HIS A 244 -23.74 -6.95 28.99
CA HIS A 244 -23.32 -5.55 29.12
C HIS A 244 -22.77 -4.95 27.81
N ASN A 245 -22.66 -5.76 26.76
CA ASN A 245 -22.11 -5.33 25.47
C ASN A 245 -23.13 -4.52 24.67
N TYR A 246 -22.69 -3.42 24.06
CA TYR A 246 -23.57 -2.57 23.24
C TYR A 246 -24.25 -3.30 22.08
N MET A 247 -23.74 -4.46 21.62
CA MET A 247 -24.33 -5.25 20.52
C MET A 247 -25.35 -6.32 20.97
N ASP A 248 -25.66 -6.43 22.27
CA ASP A 248 -26.81 -7.19 22.79
C ASP A 248 -28.06 -6.29 22.90
N TYR A 249 -29.21 -6.82 23.33
CA TYR A 249 -30.49 -6.11 23.47
C TYR A 249 -30.91 -5.76 24.91
N SER A 250 -30.05 -5.95 25.92
CA SER A 250 -30.25 -5.49 27.30
C SER A 250 -30.71 -4.03 27.40
N ASP A 251 -31.37 -3.63 28.48
CA ASP A 251 -31.82 -2.23 28.68
C ASP A 251 -30.63 -1.25 28.68
N ASP A 252 -30.83 0.00 28.26
CA ASP A 252 -29.72 0.96 28.07
C ASP A 252 -28.88 1.19 29.34
N VAL A 253 -29.48 1.04 30.52
CA VAL A 253 -28.81 1.19 31.83
C VAL A 253 -27.78 0.08 32.11
N CYS A 254 -27.83 -1.02 31.36
CA CYS A 254 -26.98 -2.19 31.52
C CYS A 254 -25.76 -2.19 30.60
N TYR A 255 -25.71 -1.28 29.61
CA TYR A 255 -24.61 -1.25 28.65
C TYR A 255 -23.36 -0.58 29.22
N GLU A 256 -22.22 -1.24 29.09
CA GLU A 256 -20.94 -0.77 29.63
C GLU A 256 -19.82 -0.73 28.57
N GLU A 257 -19.79 -1.64 27.58
CA GLU A 257 -18.58 -1.87 26.79
C GLU A 257 -18.76 -2.38 25.34
N PHE A 258 -17.69 -2.18 24.55
CA PHE A 258 -17.32 -2.99 23.38
C PHE A 258 -16.06 -3.79 23.73
N THR A 259 -15.86 -4.97 23.14
CA THR A 259 -14.64 -5.77 23.38
C THR A 259 -13.43 -5.24 22.59
N PRO A 260 -12.18 -5.52 22.99
CA PRO A 260 -10.98 -5.23 22.19
C PRO A 260 -11.00 -5.86 20.78
N GLY A 261 -11.62 -7.03 20.62
CA GLY A 261 -11.87 -7.64 19.32
C GLY A 261 -12.88 -6.86 18.49
N GLN A 262 -13.95 -6.35 19.11
CA GLN A 262 -14.91 -5.47 18.45
C GLN A 262 -14.23 -4.15 18.03
N GLN A 263 -13.40 -3.54 18.88
CA GLN A 263 -12.53 -2.42 18.48
C GLN A 263 -11.72 -2.76 17.21
N THR A 264 -11.03 -3.90 17.23
CA THR A 264 -10.20 -4.35 16.09
C THR A 264 -11.03 -4.54 14.81
N ARG A 265 -12.26 -5.08 14.92
CA ARG A 265 -13.22 -5.19 13.81
C ARG A 265 -13.64 -3.83 13.26
N MET A 266 -14.01 -2.88 14.13
CA MET A 266 -14.42 -1.53 13.72
C MET A 266 -13.32 -0.80 12.95
N HIS A 267 -12.08 -0.87 13.42
CA HIS A 267 -10.91 -0.26 12.76
C HIS A 267 -10.53 -0.97 11.45
N SER A 268 -10.68 -2.29 11.38
CA SER A 268 -10.45 -3.07 10.17
C SER A 268 -11.50 -2.79 9.09
N ALA A 269 -12.78 -2.75 9.46
CA ALA A 269 -13.89 -2.40 8.57
C ALA A 269 -13.79 -0.95 8.08
N TRP A 270 -13.47 0.00 8.97
CA TRP A 270 -13.22 1.38 8.60
C TRP A 270 -12.11 1.49 7.55
N THR A 271 -10.98 0.81 7.77
CA THR A 271 -9.84 0.84 6.84
C THR A 271 -10.18 0.20 5.50
N ALA A 272 -10.87 -0.94 5.50
CA ALA A 272 -11.19 -1.71 4.30
C ALA A 272 -12.29 -1.08 3.43
N TYR A 273 -13.29 -0.41 4.04
CA TYR A 273 -14.50 0.02 3.32
C TYR A 273 -14.70 1.54 3.28
N ARG A 274 -14.30 2.29 4.31
CA ARG A 274 -14.57 3.74 4.41
C ARG A 274 -13.34 4.59 4.09
N LYS A 275 -12.19 4.31 4.70
CA LYS A 275 -10.95 5.09 4.52
C LYS A 275 -10.47 5.12 3.07
N GLN A 276 -10.64 4.03 2.33
CA GLN A 276 -10.20 3.87 0.94
C GLN A 276 -11.12 4.50 -0.12
N PHE A 277 -12.18 5.21 0.28
CA PHE A 277 -13.12 5.84 -0.64
C PHE A 277 -12.44 6.82 -1.60
N GLN A 278 -12.23 6.36 -2.84
CA GLN A 278 -11.76 7.20 -3.93
C GLN A 278 -12.93 8.01 -4.49
N GLN A 279 -12.86 9.33 -4.39
CA GLN A 279 -13.76 10.19 -5.13
C GLN A 279 -13.46 10.03 -6.63
N GLN A 280 -14.39 9.45 -7.39
CA GLN A 280 -14.47 9.79 -8.80
C GLN A 280 -14.81 11.29 -8.87
N PRO A 281 -13.98 12.14 -9.51
CA PRO A 281 -14.34 13.53 -9.69
C PRO A 281 -15.63 13.58 -10.53
N LEU A 282 -16.64 14.34 -10.08
CA LEU A 282 -17.76 14.67 -10.94
C LEU A 282 -17.23 15.41 -12.16
N ILE A 283 -17.23 14.74 -13.31
CA ILE A 283 -17.02 15.39 -14.60
C ILE A 283 -18.28 16.23 -14.86
N GLN A 284 -18.27 17.49 -14.41
CA GLN A 284 -19.21 18.48 -14.89
C GLN A 284 -18.89 18.79 -16.35
N ASP A 285 -19.72 18.28 -17.25
CA ASP A 285 -20.00 18.74 -18.61
C ASP A 285 -18.95 19.65 -19.27
N ILE A 286 -17.75 19.10 -19.54
CA ILE A 286 -16.88 19.67 -20.57
C ILE A 286 -17.56 19.40 -21.92
N LYS A 287 -18.31 20.39 -22.41
CA LYS A 287 -18.87 20.41 -23.77
C LYS A 287 -17.74 20.47 -24.78
N VAL A 288 -17.20 19.32 -25.16
CA VAL A 288 -16.32 19.18 -26.33
C VAL A 288 -17.16 19.47 -27.58
N PRO A 289 -16.74 20.35 -28.50
CA PRO A 289 -17.49 20.63 -29.72
C PRO A 289 -17.56 19.38 -30.62
N VAL A 290 -18.78 18.98 -31.01
CA VAL A 290 -18.99 17.84 -31.91
C VAL A 290 -18.58 18.22 -33.34
N GLY A 291 -17.38 17.79 -33.73
CA GLY A 291 -16.89 17.82 -35.11
C GLY A 291 -17.34 16.59 -35.89
N ARG A 292 -18.45 16.72 -36.62
CA ARG A 292 -18.95 15.93 -37.76
C ARG A 292 -18.42 14.49 -38.02
N ASP A 293 -19.41 13.59 -38.04
CA ASP A 293 -19.66 12.60 -39.11
C ASP A 293 -18.60 11.54 -39.42
N TYR A 294 -18.75 10.36 -38.80
CA TYR A 294 -18.85 9.10 -39.55
C TYR A 294 -19.89 8.17 -38.91
N PHE A 295 -21.03 8.00 -39.60
CA PHE A 295 -22.02 6.95 -39.31
C PHE A 295 -21.42 5.56 -39.57
N PHE A 296 -21.67 4.58 -38.70
CA PHE A 296 -22.07 3.23 -39.11
C PHE A 296 -22.83 2.49 -37.99
N SER A 297 -23.86 1.73 -38.39
CA SER A 297 -24.77 0.96 -37.50
C SER A 297 -24.12 -0.35 -37.01
N PRO A 298 -24.50 -0.89 -35.84
CA PRO A 298 -24.21 -2.28 -35.50
C PRO A 298 -25.00 -3.22 -36.42
N ILE A 299 -24.34 -4.26 -36.94
CA ILE A 299 -24.94 -5.44 -37.58
C ILE A 299 -24.17 -6.67 -37.08
N ASP A 300 -24.92 -7.74 -36.79
CA ASP A 300 -24.40 -9.02 -36.29
C ASP A 300 -23.31 -9.64 -37.17
N PHE A 301 -22.28 -10.23 -36.56
CA PHE A 301 -21.27 -11.01 -37.28
C PHE A 301 -21.13 -12.43 -36.73
N ILE A 302 -22.05 -13.30 -37.16
CA ILE A 302 -21.88 -14.75 -37.09
C ILE A 302 -20.93 -15.18 -38.21
N MET A 303 -19.67 -15.52 -37.87
CA MET A 303 -18.76 -16.13 -38.85
C MET A 303 -19.05 -17.61 -39.06
N THR A 304 -19.71 -17.93 -40.17
CA THR A 304 -19.76 -19.29 -40.71
C THR A 304 -18.51 -19.57 -41.54
N VAL A 305 -17.57 -20.38 -41.06
CA VAL A 305 -16.36 -20.75 -41.81
C VAL A 305 -16.69 -21.77 -42.91
N LYS A 306 -16.60 -21.36 -44.19
CA LYS A 306 -16.67 -22.28 -45.33
C LYS A 306 -15.34 -22.99 -45.55
N LEU A 307 -15.28 -24.28 -45.22
CA LEU A 307 -14.20 -25.18 -45.63
C LEU A 307 -14.30 -25.49 -47.12
N VAL A 308 -13.27 -25.13 -47.88
CA VAL A 308 -13.09 -25.55 -49.29
C VAL A 308 -12.12 -26.73 -49.32
N ILE A 309 -12.61 -27.90 -49.74
CA ILE A 309 -11.81 -29.13 -49.86
C ILE A 309 -11.67 -29.50 -51.35
N PRO A 310 -10.47 -29.49 -51.93
CA PRO A 310 -10.21 -30.08 -53.24
C PRO A 310 -10.23 -31.62 -53.15
N ARG A 311 -10.93 -32.29 -54.06
CA ARG A 311 -10.88 -33.76 -54.22
C ARG A 311 -9.59 -34.18 -54.92
N ALA A 312 -8.72 -34.97 -54.27
CA ALA A 312 -7.86 -35.95 -54.94
C ALA A 312 -7.29 -37.03 -53.99
N HIS A 313 -7.49 -38.29 -54.38
CA HIS A 313 -6.73 -39.51 -54.06
C HIS A 313 -6.29 -39.90 -52.62
N ARG A 314 -6.95 -40.97 -52.13
CA ARG A 314 -6.48 -42.07 -51.23
C ARG A 314 -5.17 -41.84 -50.45
N VAL A 315 -5.31 -41.52 -49.16
CA VAL A 315 -4.30 -41.78 -48.11
C VAL A 315 -4.96 -42.59 -46.97
N ARG A 316 -4.22 -43.51 -46.34
CA ARG A 316 -4.75 -44.50 -45.38
C ARG A 316 -5.19 -43.88 -44.04
N PRO A 317 -6.17 -44.48 -43.31
CA PRO A 317 -6.79 -43.86 -42.12
C PRO A 317 -5.85 -43.51 -40.96
N ALA A 318 -4.70 -44.19 -40.83
CA ALA A 318 -3.73 -43.95 -39.76
C ALA A 318 -3.10 -42.53 -39.77
N VAL A 319 -3.05 -41.87 -40.93
CA VAL A 319 -2.42 -40.54 -41.06
C VAL A 319 -3.32 -39.44 -40.48
N TYR A 320 -4.65 -39.59 -40.57
CA TYR A 320 -5.59 -38.63 -39.99
C TYR A 320 -5.50 -38.59 -38.46
N VAL A 321 -5.32 -39.76 -37.81
CA VAL A 321 -5.15 -39.82 -36.36
C VAL A 321 -3.88 -39.07 -35.94
N PHE A 322 -2.76 -39.24 -36.66
CA PHE A 322 -1.51 -38.58 -36.32
C PHE A 322 -1.55 -37.06 -36.55
N ILE A 323 -2.12 -36.59 -37.66
CA ILE A 323 -2.26 -35.15 -37.94
C ILE A 323 -3.23 -34.48 -36.98
N ILE A 324 -4.36 -35.13 -36.62
CA ILE A 324 -5.29 -34.58 -35.63
C ILE A 324 -4.65 -34.58 -34.23
N PHE A 325 -3.84 -35.58 -33.88
CA PHE A 325 -3.09 -35.57 -32.62
C PHE A 325 -2.05 -34.45 -32.58
N THR A 326 -1.25 -34.24 -33.64
CA THR A 326 -0.23 -33.17 -33.65
C THR A 326 -0.86 -31.78 -33.70
N PHE A 327 -1.96 -31.56 -34.45
CA PHE A 327 -2.66 -30.27 -34.41
C PHE A 327 -3.39 -30.01 -33.09
N SER A 328 -3.98 -31.04 -32.46
CA SER A 328 -4.60 -30.90 -31.14
C SER A 328 -3.54 -30.66 -30.05
N PHE A 329 -2.36 -31.27 -30.15
CA PHE A 329 -1.24 -31.01 -29.22
C PHE A 329 -0.63 -29.62 -29.44
N ALA A 330 -0.55 -29.14 -30.69
CA ALA A 330 -0.11 -27.78 -31.00
C ALA A 330 -1.11 -26.70 -30.55
N LEU A 331 -2.42 -26.95 -30.65
CA LEU A 331 -3.47 -26.03 -30.17
C LEU A 331 -3.65 -26.07 -28.64
N LEU A 332 -3.29 -27.16 -27.97
CA LEU A 332 -3.26 -27.25 -26.50
C LEU A 332 -1.99 -26.65 -25.85
N PHE A 333 -0.96 -26.30 -26.64
CA PHE A 333 0.27 -25.65 -26.16
C PHE A 333 0.57 -24.28 -26.83
N SER A 334 -0.36 -23.72 -27.60
CA SER A 334 -0.24 -22.37 -28.19
C SER A 334 -1.28 -21.36 -27.70
N SER A 335 -1.98 -21.65 -26.59
CA SER A 335 -2.62 -20.62 -25.78
C SER A 335 -1.56 -19.78 -25.04
N SER A 336 -0.86 -18.95 -25.81
CA SER A 336 0.02 -17.90 -25.30
C SER A 336 -0.81 -16.92 -24.47
N TRP A 337 -0.89 -17.20 -23.16
CA TRP A 337 -1.47 -16.28 -22.19
C TRP A 337 -0.64 -15.00 -22.19
N GLN A 338 -1.09 -14.01 -22.95
CA GLN A 338 -0.53 -12.68 -22.91
C GLN A 338 -0.81 -12.08 -21.53
N PRO A 339 0.19 -11.47 -20.87
CA PRO A 339 -0.07 -10.68 -19.68
C PRO A 339 -0.91 -9.47 -20.11
N THR A 340 -2.19 -9.47 -19.76
CA THR A 340 -3.09 -8.33 -20.00
C THR A 340 -2.52 -7.09 -19.31
N ASN A 341 -2.51 -5.96 -20.04
CA ASN A 341 -1.89 -4.69 -19.68
C ASN A 341 -0.35 -4.64 -19.72
N LEU A 342 0.19 -5.05 -20.88
CA LEU A 342 1.08 -4.18 -21.66
C LEU A 342 0.37 -3.88 -22.99
N ASN A 343 0.02 -2.62 -23.25
CA ASN A 343 -0.46 -2.23 -24.58
C ASN A 343 0.59 -2.55 -25.64
N SER A 344 0.13 -2.89 -26.83
CA SER A 344 0.92 -3.34 -27.98
C SER A 344 1.63 -2.20 -28.73
N ASP A 345 2.04 -1.15 -28.03
CA ASP A 345 2.47 0.12 -28.61
C ASP A 345 3.78 0.63 -28.00
N ASP A 346 4.44 1.51 -28.75
CA ASP A 346 5.62 2.24 -28.27
C ASP A 346 5.27 3.11 -27.04
N ALA A 347 6.12 3.06 -26.01
CA ALA A 347 5.82 3.64 -24.71
C ALA A 347 6.84 4.71 -24.30
N ASP A 348 6.36 5.92 -23.99
CA ASP A 348 7.19 7.01 -23.44
C ASP A 348 6.98 7.15 -21.94
N ARG A 349 8.07 7.17 -21.16
CA ARG A 349 8.07 7.34 -19.70
C ARG A 349 9.11 8.36 -19.25
N LYS A 350 8.79 9.18 -18.25
CA LYS A 350 9.82 9.94 -17.52
C LYS A 350 10.62 8.97 -16.64
N PHE A 351 11.89 9.30 -16.42
CA PHE A 351 12.75 8.68 -15.43
C PHE A 351 13.14 9.74 -14.40
N ALA A 352 12.66 9.58 -13.16
CA ALA A 352 12.94 10.46 -12.04
C ALA A 352 13.97 9.84 -11.10
N PHE A 353 14.83 10.68 -10.53
CA PHE A 353 15.84 10.28 -9.55
C PHE A 353 15.67 11.11 -8.27
N ILE A 354 15.54 10.44 -7.12
CA ILE A 354 15.38 11.08 -5.80
C ILE A 354 16.48 10.62 -4.85
N ILE A 355 16.96 11.57 -4.03
CA ILE A 355 17.88 11.30 -2.93
C ILE A 355 17.30 11.87 -1.61
N PRO A 356 16.97 11.01 -0.62
CA PRO A 356 16.66 11.46 0.73
C PRO A 356 17.94 11.90 1.45
N ALA A 357 18.09 13.20 1.72
CA ALA A 357 19.25 13.76 2.42
C ALA A 357 18.84 14.96 3.28
N THR A 358 19.33 15.00 4.51
CA THR A 358 18.96 16.05 5.49
C THR A 358 19.91 17.24 5.50
N SER A 359 21.15 17.06 5.07
CA SER A 359 22.23 18.03 5.27
C SER A 359 23.43 17.76 4.34
N PRO A 360 24.32 18.76 4.12
CA PRO A 360 25.39 18.64 3.15
C PRO A 360 26.50 17.69 3.57
N SER A 361 27.16 17.08 2.59
CA SER A 361 28.28 16.16 2.79
C SER A 361 29.07 15.94 1.49
N PRO A 362 30.40 15.79 1.55
CA PRO A 362 31.18 15.30 0.43
C PRO A 362 30.74 13.91 -0.03
N ASP A 363 30.30 13.03 0.89
CA ASP A 363 29.80 11.70 0.52
C ASP A 363 28.47 11.80 -0.26
N LEU A 364 27.59 12.75 0.09
CA LEU A 364 26.39 13.07 -0.71
C LEU A 364 26.77 13.59 -2.11
N CYS A 365 27.82 14.40 -2.17
CA CYS A 365 28.38 14.87 -3.42
C CYS A 365 28.92 13.73 -4.30
N LYS A 366 29.59 12.72 -3.73
CA LYS A 366 30.04 11.52 -4.46
C LYS A 366 28.87 10.75 -5.07
N THR A 367 27.78 10.56 -4.34
CA THR A 367 26.54 9.92 -4.85
C THR A 367 25.98 10.68 -6.06
N ILE A 368 25.85 12.00 -5.94
CA ILE A 368 25.29 12.86 -6.99
C ILE A 368 26.22 12.95 -8.21
N THR A 369 27.50 13.19 -8.00
CA THR A 369 28.48 13.36 -9.09
C THR A 369 28.67 12.08 -9.90
N THR A 370 28.69 10.91 -9.25
CA THR A 370 28.76 9.62 -9.97
C THR A 370 27.50 9.33 -10.78
N ALA A 371 26.31 9.67 -10.28
CA ALA A 371 25.07 9.59 -11.06
C ALA A 371 25.10 10.50 -12.30
N LEU A 372 25.43 11.79 -12.13
CA LEU A 372 25.48 12.76 -13.24
C LEU A 372 26.52 12.38 -14.31
N ALA A 373 27.70 11.91 -13.88
CA ALA A 373 28.77 11.40 -14.74
C ALA A 373 28.37 10.15 -15.57
N LEU A 374 27.32 9.44 -15.15
CA LEU A 374 26.85 8.19 -15.76
C LEU A 374 25.49 8.36 -16.47
N GLY A 375 25.13 9.61 -16.79
CA GLY A 375 23.98 9.94 -17.63
C GLY A 375 22.62 9.88 -16.94
N TYR A 376 22.57 9.76 -15.60
CA TYR A 376 21.32 9.72 -14.84
C TYR A 376 20.54 11.04 -14.93
N PRO A 377 19.22 11.02 -14.65
CA PRO A 377 18.46 12.24 -14.38
C PRO A 377 19.09 13.04 -13.24
N SER A 378 18.92 14.36 -13.25
CA SER A 378 19.40 15.21 -12.16
C SER A 378 18.54 15.00 -10.90
N PRO A 379 19.15 14.70 -9.73
CA PRO A 379 18.39 14.27 -8.56
C PRO A 379 17.55 15.37 -7.94
N VAL A 380 16.34 15.02 -7.51
CA VAL A 380 15.59 15.80 -6.53
C VAL A 380 15.99 15.36 -5.12
N ILE A 381 16.45 16.30 -4.31
CA ILE A 381 16.78 16.08 -2.91
C ILE A 381 15.53 16.32 -2.06
N VAL A 382 15.12 15.30 -1.31
CA VAL A 382 14.02 15.35 -0.33
C VAL A 382 14.57 15.33 1.09
N ASN A 383 13.79 15.84 2.06
CA ASN A 383 14.14 15.96 3.48
C ASN A 383 15.25 16.97 3.84
N TRP A 384 15.63 17.87 2.92
CA TRP A 384 16.67 18.86 3.20
C TRP A 384 16.33 19.77 4.39
N GLY A 385 17.22 19.86 5.37
CA GLY A 385 17.03 20.62 6.61
C GLY A 385 16.07 19.97 7.63
N LEU A 386 15.50 18.80 7.35
CA LEU A 386 14.48 18.17 8.19
C LEU A 386 15.06 17.64 9.52
N ASN A 387 14.50 18.11 10.63
CA ASN A 387 14.83 17.59 11.96
C ASN A 387 14.03 16.31 12.25
N HIS A 388 14.68 15.15 12.18
CA HIS A 388 14.05 13.85 12.44
C HIS A 388 13.18 13.77 13.72
N ARG A 389 13.52 14.53 14.78
CA ARG A 389 12.75 14.52 16.03
C ARG A 389 11.30 15.01 15.87
N SER A 390 11.02 15.85 14.87
CA SER A 390 9.65 16.30 14.58
C SER A 390 8.77 15.20 13.99
N ILE A 391 9.37 14.08 13.56
CA ILE A 391 8.66 12.90 13.04
C ILE A 391 8.76 11.77 14.06
N SER A 392 9.98 11.41 14.50
CA SER A 392 10.18 10.24 15.36
C SER A 392 9.82 10.45 16.82
N GLY A 393 9.74 11.69 17.33
CA GLY A 393 9.60 11.99 18.76
C GLY A 393 10.82 11.62 19.64
N TRP A 394 11.70 10.73 19.18
CA TRP A 394 12.81 10.17 19.97
C TRP A 394 14.14 10.09 19.18
N ARG A 395 15.28 10.04 19.89
CA ARG A 395 16.64 10.32 19.38
C ARG A 395 17.15 9.40 18.26
N GLY A 396 16.79 8.12 18.24
CA GLY A 396 17.35 7.15 17.28
C GLY A 396 16.47 6.90 16.06
N GLY A 397 15.30 7.53 15.95
CA GLY A 397 14.42 7.41 14.78
C GLY A 397 14.89 8.19 13.53
N LYS A 398 16.19 8.48 13.38
CA LYS A 398 16.71 9.28 12.25
C LYS A 398 16.31 8.70 10.88
N MET A 399 16.34 7.37 10.76
CA MET A 399 16.05 6.67 9.50
C MET A 399 14.56 6.70 9.13
N LEU A 400 13.66 6.97 10.08
CA LEU A 400 12.22 7.03 9.82
C LEU A 400 11.84 8.16 8.84
N THR A 401 12.63 9.23 8.77
CA THR A 401 12.32 10.41 7.94
C THR A 401 12.24 10.11 6.44
N LYS A 402 12.89 9.03 5.98
CA LYS A 402 13.01 8.66 4.58
C LYS A 402 11.65 8.42 3.92
N THR A 403 10.83 7.51 4.47
CA THR A 403 9.55 7.12 3.88
C THR A 403 8.56 8.29 3.77
N PRO A 404 8.27 9.06 4.84
CA PRO A 404 7.36 10.21 4.74
C PRO A 404 7.85 11.30 3.79
N GLY A 405 9.17 11.49 3.68
CA GLY A 405 9.76 12.44 2.73
C GLY A 405 9.50 12.08 1.27
N ILE A 406 9.68 10.81 0.91
CA ILE A 406 9.43 10.30 -0.44
C ILE A 406 7.93 10.30 -0.75
N VAL A 407 7.09 9.87 0.20
CA VAL A 407 5.63 9.90 0.04
C VAL A 407 5.15 11.33 -0.17
N LYS A 408 5.56 12.30 0.66
CA LYS A 408 5.19 13.72 0.48
C LYS A 408 5.61 14.26 -0.89
N TYR A 409 6.79 13.89 -1.38
CA TYR A 409 7.22 14.26 -2.75
C TYR A 409 6.26 13.67 -3.79
N LEU A 410 6.01 12.34 -3.78
CA LEU A 410 5.17 11.68 -4.78
C LEU A 410 3.72 12.17 -4.73
N ASP A 411 3.19 12.39 -3.53
CA ASP A 411 1.88 13.00 -3.32
C ASP A 411 1.78 14.43 -3.85
N THR A 412 2.90 15.15 -3.94
CA THR A 412 2.93 16.52 -4.45
C THR A 412 3.15 16.58 -5.95
N VAL A 413 4.03 15.73 -6.51
CA VAL A 413 4.39 15.77 -7.95
C VAL A 413 3.52 14.90 -8.85
N MET A 414 2.68 14.03 -8.30
CA MET A 414 1.74 13.22 -9.08
C MET A 414 0.33 13.83 -9.12
N ARG A 415 0.16 15.07 -8.64
CA ARG A 415 -1.14 15.75 -8.72
C ARG A 415 -1.38 16.29 -10.13
N PRO A 416 -2.63 16.42 -10.60
CA PRO A 416 -2.92 17.01 -11.90
C PRO A 416 -2.44 18.46 -12.04
N ASP A 417 -2.47 19.23 -10.94
CA ASP A 417 -2.11 20.65 -10.81
C ASP A 417 -0.61 20.91 -10.59
N THR A 418 0.23 19.87 -10.40
CA THR A 418 1.68 20.01 -10.32
C THR A 418 2.25 20.72 -11.55
N HIS A 419 3.24 21.59 -11.34
CA HIS A 419 4.02 22.21 -12.41
C HIS A 419 4.49 21.16 -13.46
N PRO A 420 4.19 21.33 -14.76
CA PRO A 420 4.40 20.27 -15.76
C PRO A 420 5.84 19.73 -15.87
N SER A 421 6.83 20.56 -15.52
CA SER A 421 8.24 20.19 -15.56
C SER A 421 8.64 19.14 -14.53
N GLU A 422 7.96 19.11 -13.38
CA GLU A 422 8.21 18.17 -12.27
C GLU A 422 7.18 17.04 -12.22
N ARG A 423 6.03 17.20 -12.89
CA ARG A 423 4.88 16.28 -12.79
C ARG A 423 5.20 14.85 -13.28
N LEU A 424 4.85 13.85 -12.47
CA LEU A 424 4.98 12.41 -12.77
C LEU A 424 3.62 11.74 -12.95
N ARG A 425 3.54 10.75 -13.84
CA ARG A 425 2.40 9.84 -14.00
C ARG A 425 2.62 8.55 -13.22
N GLU A 426 1.56 7.77 -13.01
CA GLU A 426 1.60 6.49 -12.29
C GLU A 426 2.66 5.50 -12.84
N ASP A 427 2.90 5.53 -14.15
CA ASP A 427 3.75 4.60 -14.88
C ASP A 427 5.15 5.13 -15.23
N ASP A 428 5.43 6.40 -14.93
CA ASP A 428 6.78 6.96 -15.01
C ASP A 428 7.69 6.29 -13.96
N ILE A 429 8.96 6.04 -14.30
CA ILE A 429 9.87 5.28 -13.43
C ILE A 429 10.56 6.21 -12.45
N LEU A 430 10.56 5.79 -11.18
CA LEU A 430 11.29 6.41 -10.09
C LEU A 430 12.45 5.53 -9.67
N LEU A 431 13.65 6.10 -9.53
CA LEU A 431 14.75 5.57 -8.73
C LEU A 431 14.90 6.41 -7.45
N VAL A 432 15.00 5.75 -6.30
CA VAL A 432 15.45 6.36 -5.03
C VAL A 432 16.69 5.64 -4.54
N VAL A 433 17.72 6.38 -4.11
CA VAL A 433 18.91 5.83 -3.46
C VAL A 433 19.26 6.57 -2.17
N ASP A 434 19.90 5.90 -1.22
CA ASP A 434 20.46 6.52 -0.03
C ASP A 434 21.57 7.53 -0.39
N GLY A 435 21.48 8.71 0.21
CA GLY A 435 22.30 9.84 -0.23
C GLY A 435 23.77 9.76 0.13
N TYR A 436 24.16 9.09 1.22
CA TYR A 436 25.48 9.28 1.83
C TYR A 436 26.47 8.11 1.62
N ASP A 437 26.05 7.01 0.99
CA ASP A 437 26.85 5.79 0.92
C ASP A 437 26.64 4.97 -0.37
N VAL A 438 26.08 5.57 -1.43
CA VAL A 438 25.88 4.91 -2.73
C VAL A 438 26.82 5.48 -3.80
N TRP A 439 27.59 4.63 -4.45
CA TRP A 439 28.40 5.00 -5.62
C TRP A 439 27.86 4.35 -6.88
N PHE A 440 27.55 5.14 -7.89
CA PHE A 440 27.20 4.60 -9.21
C PHE A 440 28.47 4.15 -9.95
N GLN A 441 28.35 3.08 -10.72
CA GLN A 441 29.44 2.47 -11.49
C GLN A 441 29.11 2.33 -12.98
N LEU A 442 27.84 2.06 -13.31
CA LEU A 442 27.39 1.78 -14.67
C LEU A 442 26.33 2.79 -15.15
N PRO A 443 26.24 3.06 -16.46
CA PRO A 443 25.28 4.02 -17.03
C PRO A 443 23.81 3.70 -16.74
N ALA A 444 22.97 4.74 -16.76
CA ALA A 444 21.52 4.64 -16.57
C ALA A 444 20.82 3.67 -17.55
N GLN A 445 21.37 3.46 -18.75
CA GLN A 445 20.92 2.44 -19.69
C GLN A 445 20.94 1.03 -19.07
N ILE A 446 22.08 0.63 -18.50
CA ILE A 446 22.26 -0.71 -17.93
C ILE A 446 21.32 -0.92 -16.73
N LEU A 447 21.08 0.14 -15.94
CA LEU A 447 20.08 0.10 -14.87
C LEU A 447 18.69 -0.29 -15.38
N LEU A 448 18.22 0.40 -16.42
CA LEU A 448 16.86 0.23 -16.94
C LEU A 448 16.73 -1.12 -17.67
N GLU A 449 17.75 -1.56 -18.41
CA GLU A 449 17.80 -2.90 -19.01
C GLU A 449 17.70 -4.01 -17.96
N ARG A 450 18.50 -3.92 -16.89
CA ARG A 450 18.48 -4.89 -15.78
C ARG A 450 17.17 -4.85 -15.01
N TYR A 451 16.61 -3.67 -14.73
CA TYR A 451 15.31 -3.51 -14.09
C TYR A 451 14.20 -4.28 -14.84
N HIS A 452 14.10 -4.09 -16.16
CA HIS A 452 13.11 -4.82 -16.99
C HIS A 452 13.38 -6.32 -17.01
N ARG A 453 14.65 -6.73 -17.09
CA ARG A 453 15.01 -8.15 -17.10
C ARG A 453 14.70 -8.83 -15.76
N ILE A 454 15.09 -8.25 -14.64
CA ILE A 454 14.87 -8.82 -13.30
C ILE A 454 13.37 -8.91 -13.00
N ASN A 455 12.59 -7.87 -13.33
CA ASN A 455 11.13 -7.94 -13.18
C ASN A 455 10.51 -9.00 -14.09
N ARG A 456 10.98 -9.19 -15.33
CA ARG A 456 10.50 -10.27 -16.20
C ARG A 456 10.80 -11.65 -15.60
N GLU A 457 12.05 -11.91 -15.21
CA GLU A 457 12.49 -13.16 -14.57
C GLU A 457 11.70 -13.46 -13.27
N ALA A 458 11.39 -12.43 -12.48
CA ALA A 458 10.57 -12.55 -11.29
C ALA A 458 9.10 -12.87 -11.60
N ASN A 459 8.49 -12.22 -12.59
CA ASN A 459 7.12 -12.50 -13.02
C ASN A 459 7.00 -13.92 -13.62
N GLU A 460 8.00 -14.38 -14.37
CA GLU A 460 8.06 -15.77 -14.85
C GLU A 460 8.17 -16.78 -13.70
N ARG A 461 8.91 -16.45 -12.63
CA ARG A 461 8.98 -17.28 -11.41
C ARG A 461 7.65 -17.31 -10.67
N LEU A 462 7.00 -16.16 -10.47
CA LEU A 462 5.66 -16.09 -9.87
C LEU A 462 4.64 -16.92 -10.67
N TYR A 463 4.67 -16.83 -12.01
CA TYR A 463 3.78 -17.61 -12.88
C TYR A 463 3.98 -19.12 -12.74
N LYS A 464 5.25 -19.58 -12.71
CA LYS A 464 5.59 -20.99 -12.45
C LYS A 464 5.12 -21.45 -11.07
N GLN A 465 5.16 -20.58 -10.05
CA GLN A 465 4.68 -20.86 -8.69
C GLN A 465 3.15 -20.81 -8.57
N TRP A 466 2.44 -20.06 -9.41
CA TRP A 466 0.99 -19.97 -9.40
C TRP A 466 0.32 -21.29 -9.81
N ASN A 467 0.88 -21.96 -10.83
CA ASN A 467 0.54 -23.33 -11.25
C ASN A 467 -0.97 -23.65 -11.36
N ARG A 468 -1.77 -22.67 -11.79
CA ARG A 468 -3.25 -22.73 -11.85
C ARG A 468 -3.77 -22.10 -13.14
N ARG A 469 -5.01 -22.44 -13.50
CA ARG A 469 -5.72 -21.83 -14.65
C ARG A 469 -6.28 -20.46 -14.25
N GLY A 470 -6.27 -19.53 -15.21
CA GLY A 470 -6.76 -18.15 -15.02
C GLY A 470 -5.63 -17.14 -14.79
N PRO A 471 -5.96 -15.83 -14.70
CA PRO A 471 -4.96 -14.78 -14.51
C PRO A 471 -4.24 -14.98 -13.18
N MET A 472 -2.92 -14.77 -13.20
CA MET A 472 -2.14 -14.65 -11.98
C MET A 472 -2.38 -13.26 -11.37
N PRO A 473 -2.84 -13.15 -10.10
CA PRO A 473 -3.08 -11.85 -9.47
C PRO A 473 -1.80 -11.12 -9.05
N MET A 474 -0.71 -11.87 -8.87
CA MET A 474 0.58 -11.39 -8.38
C MET A 474 1.42 -10.80 -9.53
N ARG A 475 2.16 -9.73 -9.28
CA ARG A 475 3.10 -9.15 -10.24
C ARG A 475 4.34 -8.59 -9.52
N GLN A 476 5.47 -8.47 -10.19
CA GLN A 476 6.59 -7.64 -9.71
C GLN A 476 6.80 -6.45 -10.66
N THR A 477 6.86 -5.25 -10.09
CA THR A 477 7.20 -3.99 -10.78
C THR A 477 8.20 -3.17 -9.95
N ILE A 478 8.08 -3.14 -8.62
CA ILE A 478 9.02 -2.47 -7.74
C ILE A 478 10.15 -3.44 -7.37
N LEU A 479 11.39 -2.95 -7.47
CA LEU A 479 12.59 -3.69 -7.14
C LEU A 479 13.37 -2.95 -6.04
N PHE A 480 13.55 -3.60 -4.90
CA PHE A 480 14.39 -3.13 -3.79
C PHE A 480 15.77 -3.81 -3.79
N GLY A 481 16.75 -3.17 -3.16
CA GLY A 481 18.01 -3.82 -2.80
C GLY A 481 17.78 -5.04 -1.89
N SER A 482 18.65 -6.05 -1.99
CA SER A 482 18.57 -7.25 -1.15
C SER A 482 19.72 -7.34 -0.15
N GLY A 483 19.39 -7.61 1.12
CA GLY A 483 20.31 -7.75 2.24
C GLY A 483 20.35 -9.17 2.81
N LYS A 484 21.40 -9.43 3.59
CA LYS A 484 21.66 -10.71 4.30
C LYS A 484 21.26 -10.67 5.80
N PHE A 485 20.53 -9.63 6.22
CA PHE A 485 20.15 -9.43 7.62
C PHE A 485 18.74 -8.85 7.73
N CYS A 486 17.90 -9.44 8.58
CA CYS A 486 16.53 -8.99 8.84
C CYS A 486 16.51 -8.09 10.09
N TYR A 487 16.22 -6.79 9.94
CA TYR A 487 16.37 -5.84 11.05
C TYR A 487 15.42 -4.63 11.04
N PRO A 488 14.81 -4.29 12.20
CA PRO A 488 14.52 -5.15 13.35
C PRO A 488 13.36 -6.13 13.09
N GLY A 489 13.60 -7.43 13.26
CA GLY A 489 12.56 -8.46 13.24
C GLY A 489 11.87 -8.70 14.59
N LYS A 490 11.48 -7.65 15.32
CA LYS A 490 10.89 -7.77 16.67
C LYS A 490 9.76 -6.76 16.91
N LEU A 491 8.56 -7.26 17.22
CA LEU A 491 7.36 -6.47 17.57
C LEU A 491 7.61 -5.39 18.66
N LYS A 492 8.56 -5.62 19.59
CA LYS A 492 8.96 -4.63 20.61
C LYS A 492 9.52 -3.31 20.04
N ALA A 493 9.85 -3.25 18.74
CA ALA A 493 10.29 -2.05 18.02
C ALA A 493 9.19 -1.38 17.18
N GLY A 494 7.92 -1.82 17.32
CA GLY A 494 6.78 -1.32 16.55
C GLY A 494 6.61 -1.91 15.15
N THR A 495 7.45 -2.88 14.76
CA THR A 495 7.41 -3.55 13.45
C THR A 495 7.57 -5.07 13.58
N ASP A 496 6.92 -5.84 12.70
CA ASP A 496 7.12 -7.28 12.57
C ASP A 496 7.46 -7.68 11.12
N MET A 497 8.76 -7.87 10.85
CA MET A 497 9.24 -8.36 9.57
C MET A 497 9.04 -9.87 9.35
N ARG A 498 8.56 -10.67 10.34
CA ARG A 498 8.34 -12.13 10.22
C ARG A 498 9.46 -12.86 9.46
N CYS A 499 10.71 -12.68 9.91
CA CYS A 499 11.94 -12.97 9.14
C CYS A 499 12.08 -14.42 8.63
N ASP A 500 11.37 -15.35 9.25
CA ASP A 500 11.25 -16.78 8.95
C ASP A 500 10.30 -17.09 7.78
N GLN A 501 9.31 -16.22 7.51
CA GLN A 501 8.30 -16.39 6.47
C GLN A 501 8.76 -15.87 5.09
N TRP A 502 9.93 -15.23 4.99
CA TRP A 502 10.40 -14.62 3.74
C TRP A 502 10.71 -15.69 2.66
N PRO A 503 10.33 -15.45 1.39
CA PRO A 503 10.68 -16.36 0.30
C PRO A 503 12.17 -16.66 0.22
N MET A 504 12.51 -17.92 -0.06
CA MET A 504 13.90 -18.33 -0.25
C MET A 504 14.53 -17.64 -1.46
N SER A 505 15.81 -17.29 -1.33
CA SER A 505 16.58 -16.69 -2.41
C SER A 505 16.63 -17.64 -3.62
N PRO A 506 16.33 -17.17 -4.85
CA PRO A 506 16.38 -17.98 -6.06
C PRO A 506 17.82 -18.24 -6.55
N LEU A 507 18.83 -17.66 -5.89
CA LEU A 507 20.24 -17.93 -6.16
C LEU A 507 20.60 -19.40 -5.84
N ARG A 508 21.67 -19.90 -6.47
CA ARG A 508 22.24 -21.23 -6.26
C ARG A 508 22.37 -21.60 -4.77
N ALA A 509 22.04 -22.84 -4.42
CA ALA A 509 21.98 -23.29 -3.02
C ALA A 509 23.36 -23.41 -2.35
N ASP A 510 24.43 -23.43 -3.13
CA ASP A 510 25.84 -23.51 -2.75
C ASP A 510 26.57 -22.15 -2.90
N LEU A 511 25.84 -21.04 -2.82
CA LEU A 511 26.36 -19.69 -3.10
C LEU A 511 27.66 -19.39 -2.34
N TYR A 512 27.73 -19.73 -1.06
CA TYR A 512 28.89 -19.60 -0.18
C TYR A 512 29.47 -20.98 0.21
N GLY A 513 29.32 -21.98 -0.66
CA GLY A 513 29.74 -23.36 -0.39
C GLY A 513 28.81 -24.10 0.58
N PRO A 514 29.29 -25.16 1.26
CA PRO A 514 28.46 -26.04 2.09
C PRO A 514 27.72 -25.35 3.23
N GLU A 515 28.20 -24.22 3.73
CA GLU A 515 27.61 -23.50 4.87
C GLU A 515 26.59 -22.42 4.47
N THR A 516 26.19 -22.40 3.19
CA THR A 516 25.15 -21.52 2.66
C THR A 516 23.84 -21.74 3.42
N ASP A 517 23.26 -20.67 3.98
CA ASP A 517 22.01 -20.66 4.76
C ASP A 517 21.92 -21.64 5.95
N LYS A 518 22.99 -22.33 6.36
CA LYS A 518 22.93 -23.28 7.49
C LYS A 518 22.82 -22.61 8.86
N ASN A 519 23.55 -21.51 9.06
CA ASN A 519 23.62 -20.83 10.34
C ASN A 519 23.17 -19.37 10.20
N MET A 520 21.95 -19.09 10.65
CA MET A 520 21.34 -17.76 10.56
C MET A 520 22.07 -16.65 11.35
N THR A 521 23.07 -16.96 12.19
CA THR A 521 23.93 -15.97 12.86
C THR A 521 25.18 -15.64 12.04
N GLN A 522 25.56 -16.46 11.06
CA GLN A 522 26.73 -16.26 10.21
C GLN A 522 26.32 -15.54 8.93
N HIS A 523 25.87 -14.29 9.08
CA HIS A 523 25.22 -13.53 7.99
C HIS A 523 26.03 -13.41 6.69
N HIS A 524 27.35 -13.58 6.70
CA HIS A 524 28.16 -13.58 5.49
C HIS A 524 27.86 -14.77 4.57
N THR A 525 27.50 -15.95 5.10
CA THR A 525 27.11 -17.14 4.33
C THR A 525 25.60 -17.27 4.07
N ILE A 526 24.80 -16.24 4.40
CA ILE A 526 23.36 -16.22 4.09
C ILE A 526 23.16 -15.59 2.71
N ARG A 527 22.36 -16.24 1.85
CA ARG A 527 21.97 -15.66 0.55
C ARG A 527 21.16 -14.39 0.76
N PRO A 528 21.38 -13.30 -0.02
CA PRO A 528 20.53 -12.12 0.04
C PRO A 528 19.07 -12.53 -0.13
N LYS A 529 18.21 -12.13 0.82
CA LYS A 529 16.77 -12.50 0.81
C LYS A 529 15.84 -11.56 1.57
N TRP A 530 16.35 -10.62 2.35
CA TRP A 530 15.53 -9.61 3.03
C TRP A 530 15.70 -8.25 2.34
N ILE A 531 14.71 -7.36 2.49
CA ILE A 531 14.77 -6.01 1.94
C ILE A 531 15.94 -5.18 2.49
N ASN A 532 16.61 -4.44 1.62
CA ASN A 532 17.30 -3.20 1.97
C ASN A 532 16.58 -2.04 1.24
N ASP A 533 16.05 -1.08 2.00
CA ASP A 533 15.30 0.05 1.43
C ASP A 533 16.22 1.14 0.86
N GLY A 534 17.54 0.96 0.97
CA GLY A 534 18.56 1.90 0.50
C GLY A 534 18.54 2.17 -1.00
N ILE A 535 18.04 1.23 -1.78
CA ILE A 535 17.73 1.43 -3.20
C ILE A 535 16.32 0.89 -3.46
N MET A 536 15.52 1.66 -4.18
CA MET A 536 14.27 1.18 -4.79
C MET A 536 14.09 1.76 -6.19
N ILE A 537 13.58 0.96 -7.12
CA ILE A 537 13.21 1.39 -8.46
C ILE A 537 11.88 0.77 -8.88
N GLY A 538 10.97 1.56 -9.46
CA GLY A 538 9.67 1.09 -9.91
C GLY A 538 8.80 2.20 -10.50
N PRO A 539 7.56 1.88 -10.94
CA PRO A 539 6.58 2.88 -11.36
C PRO A 539 6.22 3.80 -10.18
N ALA A 540 6.15 5.11 -10.41
CA ALA A 540 5.90 6.10 -9.36
C ALA A 540 4.59 5.83 -8.59
N GLY A 541 3.55 5.35 -9.28
CA GLY A 541 2.28 4.96 -8.68
C GLY A 541 2.38 3.76 -7.74
N ASP A 542 3.08 2.70 -8.18
CA ASP A 542 3.29 1.50 -7.38
C ASP A 542 4.15 1.81 -6.15
N VAL A 543 5.25 2.57 -6.33
CA VAL A 543 6.11 3.01 -5.22
C VAL A 543 5.35 3.91 -4.24
N ARG A 544 4.51 4.84 -4.72
CA ARG A 544 3.68 5.69 -3.86
C ARG A 544 2.70 4.85 -3.02
N ARG A 545 2.02 3.84 -3.60
CA ARG A 545 1.10 2.97 -2.85
C ARG A 545 1.84 2.17 -1.77
N TYR A 546 2.96 1.54 -2.13
CA TYR A 546 3.78 0.75 -1.19
C TYR A 546 4.33 1.61 -0.04
N LEU A 547 4.92 2.76 -0.34
CA LEU A 547 5.51 3.64 0.68
C LEU A 547 4.46 4.33 1.56
N ARG A 548 3.28 4.65 1.02
CA ARG A 548 2.15 5.12 1.85
C ARG A 548 1.79 4.09 2.90
N HIS A 549 1.67 2.81 2.54
CA HIS A 549 1.35 1.79 3.53
C HIS A 549 2.47 1.58 4.57
N ALA A 550 3.73 1.70 4.16
CA ALA A 550 4.87 1.70 5.09
C ALA A 550 4.87 2.92 6.03
N GLN A 551 4.45 4.10 5.54
CA GLN A 551 4.27 5.30 6.36
C GLN A 551 3.11 5.14 7.35
N GLU A 552 1.95 4.60 6.94
CA GLU A 552 0.82 4.34 7.85
C GLU A 552 1.23 3.43 9.02
N LYS A 553 1.99 2.37 8.74
CA LYS A 553 2.54 1.48 9.78
C LYS A 553 3.52 2.21 10.71
N MET A 554 4.33 3.13 10.17
CA MET A 554 5.26 3.95 10.92
C MET A 554 4.55 4.95 11.86
N GLU A 555 3.60 5.71 11.32
CA GLU A 555 2.80 6.69 12.08
C GLU A 555 2.02 6.00 13.21
N ARG A 556 1.43 4.84 12.91
CA ARG A 556 0.75 3.97 13.87
C ARG A 556 1.67 3.48 14.99
N GLY A 557 2.86 2.97 14.67
CA GLY A 557 3.80 2.49 15.68
C GLY A 557 4.33 3.62 16.57
N LEU A 558 4.58 4.80 15.99
CA LEU A 558 4.94 6.01 16.74
C LEU A 558 3.79 6.50 17.63
N GLY A 559 2.54 6.46 17.13
CA GLY A 559 1.33 6.83 17.87
C GLY A 559 1.06 5.94 19.08
N LEU A 560 1.38 4.64 18.98
CA LEU A 560 1.35 3.69 20.10
C LEU A 560 2.56 3.83 21.06
N GLY A 561 3.39 4.85 20.89
CA GLY A 561 4.55 5.11 21.75
C GLY A 561 5.76 4.19 21.52
N TYR A 562 5.79 3.39 20.44
CA TYR A 562 6.97 2.60 20.13
C TYR A 562 8.12 3.51 19.67
N HIS A 563 9.29 3.33 20.28
CA HIS A 563 10.54 3.86 19.75
C HIS A 563 10.91 3.11 18.46
N MET A 564 10.37 3.53 17.32
CA MET A 564 10.68 2.91 16.02
C MET A 564 12.05 3.38 15.50
N TYR A 565 12.84 2.46 14.91
CA TYR A 565 14.25 2.70 14.55
C TYR A 565 14.50 2.82 13.04
N SER A 566 13.72 2.14 12.19
CA SER A 566 14.14 1.73 10.85
C SER A 566 13.00 1.82 9.83
N SER A 567 13.18 2.63 8.78
CA SER A 567 12.32 2.62 7.59
C SER A 567 12.33 1.24 6.92
N GLN A 568 13.51 0.60 6.82
CA GLN A 568 13.70 -0.73 6.25
C GLN A 568 12.78 -1.80 6.86
N ALA A 569 12.48 -1.72 8.16
CA ALA A 569 11.56 -2.66 8.79
C ALA A 569 10.09 -2.33 8.52
N THR A 570 9.71 -1.05 8.43
CA THR A 570 8.34 -0.69 8.02
C THR A 570 8.05 -1.10 6.58
N THR A 571 8.99 -0.92 5.65
CA THR A 571 8.88 -1.44 4.28
C THR A 571 8.94 -2.98 4.27
N GLY A 572 9.81 -3.58 5.08
CA GLY A 572 9.89 -5.02 5.25
C GLY A 572 8.59 -5.68 5.72
N GLU A 573 7.88 -5.06 6.66
CA GLU A 573 6.56 -5.51 7.12
C GLU A 573 5.54 -5.52 5.96
N VAL A 574 5.49 -4.46 5.15
CA VAL A 574 4.62 -4.40 3.96
C VAL A 574 4.97 -5.52 2.95
N MET A 575 6.26 -5.77 2.72
CA MET A 575 6.69 -6.80 1.78
C MET A 575 6.37 -8.22 2.28
N ILE A 576 6.49 -8.50 3.58
CA ILE A 576 6.19 -9.84 4.09
C ILE A 576 4.69 -10.10 4.19
N GLU A 577 3.85 -9.09 4.47
CA GLU A 577 2.40 -9.22 4.38
C GLU A 577 1.93 -9.53 2.94
N GLN A 578 2.54 -8.88 1.94
CA GLN A 578 2.36 -9.24 0.53
C GLN A 578 2.74 -10.70 0.27
N GLU A 579 3.92 -11.15 0.69
CA GLU A 579 4.34 -12.54 0.43
C GLU A 579 3.50 -13.59 1.16
N ILE A 580 2.95 -13.27 2.34
CA ILE A 580 1.97 -14.09 3.06
C ILE A 580 0.66 -14.17 2.27
N LEU A 581 0.15 -13.06 1.73
CA LEU A 581 -1.00 -13.09 0.80
C LEU A 581 -0.69 -14.00 -0.39
N ARG A 582 0.46 -13.80 -1.05
CA ARG A 582 0.88 -14.58 -2.23
C ARG A 582 0.96 -16.08 -1.92
N GLN A 583 1.46 -16.46 -0.74
CA GLN A 583 1.48 -17.85 -0.29
C GLN A 583 0.07 -18.40 -0.08
N TRP A 584 -0.75 -17.69 0.70
CA TRP A 584 -2.14 -18.08 0.95
C TRP A 584 -2.96 -18.23 -0.35
N GLN A 585 -2.74 -17.36 -1.34
CA GLN A 585 -3.35 -17.45 -2.66
C GLN A 585 -2.94 -18.73 -3.40
N ARG A 586 -1.66 -19.11 -3.38
CA ARG A 586 -1.17 -20.35 -4.01
C ARG A 586 -1.78 -21.59 -3.35
N GLU A 587 -1.90 -21.60 -2.02
CA GLU A 587 -2.38 -22.74 -1.23
C GLU A 587 -3.93 -22.89 -1.26
N THR A 588 -4.67 -21.79 -1.36
CA THR A 588 -6.14 -21.79 -1.26
C THR A 588 -6.82 -22.23 -2.57
N LYS A 589 -7.40 -23.43 -2.57
CA LYS A 589 -7.97 -24.12 -3.77
C LYS A 589 -9.09 -23.38 -4.52
N THR A 590 -9.91 -22.60 -3.83
CA THR A 590 -10.98 -21.75 -4.44
C THR A 590 -11.28 -20.55 -3.52
N PRO A 591 -10.50 -19.46 -3.60
CA PRO A 591 -10.81 -18.25 -2.86
C PRO A 591 -11.96 -17.49 -3.56
N LYS A 592 -12.92 -16.95 -2.81
CA LYS A 592 -14.04 -16.18 -3.39
C LYS A 592 -13.50 -14.92 -4.10
N GLN A 593 -14.05 -14.59 -5.26
CA GLN A 593 -13.52 -13.52 -6.13
C GLN A 593 -13.49 -12.15 -5.44
N ASN A 594 -14.56 -11.76 -4.74
CA ASN A 594 -14.63 -10.50 -3.99
C ASN A 594 -13.58 -10.42 -2.86
N LEU A 595 -13.25 -11.54 -2.21
CA LEU A 595 -12.18 -11.61 -1.21
C LEU A 595 -10.81 -11.40 -1.85
N LEU A 596 -10.56 -12.01 -3.02
CA LEU A 596 -9.31 -11.81 -3.75
C LEU A 596 -9.15 -10.35 -4.19
N GLU A 597 -10.22 -9.72 -4.67
CA GLU A 597 -10.19 -8.33 -5.10
C GLU A 597 -9.80 -7.40 -3.95
N VAL A 598 -10.47 -7.49 -2.80
CA VAL A 598 -10.18 -6.69 -1.60
C VAL A 598 -8.82 -7.00 -0.98
N MET A 599 -8.35 -8.26 -1.00
CA MET A 599 -7.00 -8.58 -0.53
C MET A 599 -5.93 -8.05 -1.48
N ASN A 600 -6.12 -8.18 -2.80
CA ASN A 600 -5.16 -7.68 -3.80
C ASN A 600 -5.07 -6.16 -3.78
N SER A 601 -6.19 -5.44 -3.70
CA SER A 601 -6.19 -3.97 -3.62
C SER A 601 -5.42 -3.43 -2.41
N ASN A 602 -5.32 -4.24 -1.35
CA ASN A 602 -4.84 -3.81 -0.04
C ASN A 602 -3.45 -4.37 0.34
N LEU A 603 -3.03 -5.48 -0.26
CA LEU A 603 -1.81 -6.20 0.13
C LEU A 603 -0.92 -6.65 -1.05
N GLU A 604 -1.35 -6.51 -2.31
CA GLU A 604 -0.50 -6.77 -3.49
C GLU A 604 0.07 -5.45 -4.03
N PHE A 605 1.31 -5.15 -3.64
CA PHE A 605 1.99 -3.88 -3.93
C PHE A 605 2.99 -3.97 -5.09
N HIS A 606 3.06 -5.11 -5.77
CA HIS A 606 4.01 -5.42 -6.82
C HIS A 606 5.49 -5.38 -6.41
N ALA A 607 5.79 -5.53 -5.12
CA ALA A 607 7.15 -5.40 -4.60
C ALA A 607 7.98 -6.70 -4.72
N GLY A 608 9.29 -6.56 -4.89
CA GLY A 608 10.25 -7.67 -4.84
C GLY A 608 11.71 -7.20 -4.73
N LEU A 609 12.65 -8.15 -4.84
CA LEU A 609 14.07 -7.95 -4.50
C LEU A 609 15.03 -8.21 -5.66
N ASP A 610 16.10 -7.40 -5.74
CA ASP A 610 17.30 -7.66 -6.54
C ASP A 610 18.17 -8.73 -5.85
N TYR A 611 17.71 -9.99 -5.88
CA TYR A 611 18.36 -11.11 -5.18
C TYR A 611 19.83 -11.31 -5.58
N SER A 612 20.16 -11.17 -6.87
CA SER A 612 21.52 -11.29 -7.40
C SER A 612 22.39 -10.05 -7.19
N GLN A 613 21.83 -8.97 -6.61
CA GLN A 613 22.53 -7.70 -6.40
C GLN A 613 23.12 -7.12 -7.69
N GLN A 614 22.40 -7.26 -8.82
CA GLN A 614 22.83 -6.80 -10.15
C GLN A 614 22.55 -5.31 -10.39
N ILE A 615 21.58 -4.75 -9.66
CA ILE A 615 21.33 -3.31 -9.57
C ILE A 615 22.22 -2.75 -8.47
N SER A 616 22.10 -3.25 -7.24
CA SER A 616 22.87 -2.74 -6.11
C SER A 616 23.37 -3.81 -5.15
N VAL A 617 24.69 -3.86 -4.99
CA VAL A 617 25.35 -4.66 -3.96
C VAL A 617 25.30 -3.94 -2.60
N GLN A 618 24.87 -4.68 -1.59
CA GLN A 618 24.81 -4.21 -0.20
C GLN A 618 26.06 -4.71 0.53
N THR A 619 26.98 -3.83 0.93
CA THR A 619 28.24 -4.23 1.60
C THR A 619 28.05 -4.77 3.03
N THR A 620 26.84 -4.66 3.58
CA THR A 620 26.46 -5.30 4.85
C THR A 620 26.59 -6.81 4.77
N MET A 621 27.47 -7.37 5.61
CA MET A 621 27.79 -8.80 5.68
C MET A 621 28.43 -9.38 4.39
N THR A 622 29.26 -8.58 3.70
CA THR A 622 30.06 -9.01 2.54
C THR A 622 31.55 -9.16 2.85
N ARG A 623 31.90 -9.40 4.12
CA ARG A 623 33.27 -9.68 4.57
C ARG A 623 33.30 -10.99 5.36
N ASN A 624 34.22 -11.87 4.99
CA ASN A 624 34.45 -13.16 5.63
C ASN A 624 35.16 -13.02 6.98
N ARG A 625 35.24 -14.11 7.76
CA ARG A 625 35.89 -14.13 9.08
C ARG A 625 37.40 -13.83 9.03
N ASP A 626 38.06 -14.19 7.94
CA ASP A 626 39.46 -13.88 7.65
C ASP A 626 39.69 -12.43 7.17
N LYS A 627 38.61 -11.63 7.08
CA LYS A 627 38.55 -10.25 6.56
C LYS A 627 38.64 -10.12 5.03
N SER A 628 38.59 -11.21 4.26
CA SER A 628 38.44 -11.13 2.80
C SER A 628 37.07 -10.53 2.43
N ASP A 629 37.06 -9.63 1.43
CA ASP A 629 35.84 -9.00 0.92
C ASP A 629 35.23 -9.85 -0.21
N HIS A 630 33.90 -9.97 -0.26
CA HIS A 630 33.17 -10.76 -1.27
C HIS A 630 33.25 -10.18 -2.70
N GLY A 631 33.82 -8.98 -2.83
CA GLY A 631 33.98 -8.29 -4.09
C GLY A 631 34.98 -7.16 -4.00
N ASP A 632 35.67 -6.90 -5.11
CA ASP A 632 36.65 -5.83 -5.28
C ASP A 632 36.59 -5.29 -6.73
N PHE A 633 37.28 -4.20 -7.01
CA PHE A 633 37.46 -3.63 -8.33
C PHE A 633 38.51 -4.41 -9.12
N VAL A 634 38.08 -5.05 -10.20
CA VAL A 634 38.91 -5.90 -11.07
C VAL A 634 38.77 -5.50 -12.54
N ARG A 635 39.76 -5.85 -13.36
CA ARG A 635 39.67 -5.65 -14.82
C ARG A 635 39.01 -6.86 -15.46
N LEU A 636 37.74 -6.71 -15.82
CA LEU A 636 36.94 -7.83 -16.32
C LEU A 636 37.31 -8.31 -17.74
N GLY A 637 38.26 -7.65 -18.41
CA GLY A 637 38.94 -8.17 -19.59
C GLY A 637 40.06 -9.18 -19.29
N ASP A 638 40.59 -9.20 -18.06
CA ASP A 638 41.67 -10.08 -17.64
C ASP A 638 41.11 -11.24 -16.81
N GLN A 639 40.91 -12.39 -17.45
CA GLN A 639 40.42 -13.59 -16.76
C GLN A 639 41.39 -14.07 -15.67
N SER A 640 42.70 -13.79 -15.78
CA SER A 640 43.66 -14.18 -14.73
C SER A 640 43.51 -13.34 -13.46
N ASP A 641 43.07 -12.08 -13.58
CA ASP A 641 42.70 -11.23 -12.45
C ASP A 641 41.43 -11.75 -11.76
N ILE A 642 40.43 -12.16 -12.54
CA ILE A 642 39.18 -12.78 -12.04
C ILE A 642 39.48 -14.12 -11.35
N ASP A 643 40.30 -14.97 -11.96
CA ASP A 643 40.64 -16.30 -11.45
C ASP A 643 41.39 -16.18 -10.11
N ARG A 644 42.38 -15.28 -10.02
CA ARG A 644 43.13 -15.01 -8.78
C ARG A 644 42.23 -14.55 -7.63
N HIS A 645 41.30 -13.63 -7.89
CA HIS A 645 40.35 -13.16 -6.87
C HIS A 645 39.33 -14.25 -6.48
N SER A 646 38.93 -15.09 -7.43
CA SER A 646 38.03 -16.23 -7.19
C SER A 646 38.72 -17.32 -6.35
N GLU A 647 39.96 -17.67 -6.67
CA GLU A 647 40.77 -18.64 -5.93
C GLU A 647 41.01 -18.20 -4.48
N ALA A 648 41.31 -16.91 -4.26
CA ALA A 648 41.45 -16.33 -2.92
C ALA A 648 40.18 -16.41 -2.06
N LEU A 649 39.01 -16.61 -2.67
CA LEU A 649 37.72 -16.82 -2.01
C LEU A 649 37.26 -18.30 -2.00
N GLY A 650 38.11 -19.22 -2.45
CA GLY A 650 37.81 -20.65 -2.58
C GLY A 650 36.87 -21.01 -3.73
N LEU A 651 36.69 -20.11 -4.70
CA LEU A 651 35.79 -20.27 -5.85
C LEU A 651 36.57 -20.80 -7.07
N VAL A 652 36.89 -22.10 -7.03
CA VAL A 652 37.58 -22.80 -8.13
C VAL A 652 36.66 -23.87 -8.74
N PRO A 653 36.40 -23.86 -10.07
CA PRO A 653 36.78 -22.81 -11.03
C PRO A 653 36.04 -21.49 -10.77
N ALA A 654 36.57 -20.39 -11.31
CA ALA A 654 35.97 -19.06 -11.21
C ALA A 654 34.55 -19.05 -11.79
N ARG A 655 33.60 -18.48 -11.03
CA ARG A 655 32.19 -18.43 -11.43
C ARG A 655 31.85 -17.20 -12.28
N LEU A 656 32.49 -16.06 -11.98
CA LEU A 656 32.43 -14.86 -12.81
C LEU A 656 33.28 -15.08 -14.07
N GLN A 657 32.76 -14.72 -15.23
CA GLN A 657 33.38 -15.00 -16.54
C GLN A 657 33.41 -13.73 -17.39
N GLY A 658 34.57 -13.08 -17.42
CA GLY A 658 34.83 -11.84 -18.14
C GLY A 658 33.83 -10.69 -17.89
N LEU A 659 33.72 -9.80 -18.88
CA LEU A 659 32.72 -8.73 -18.92
C LEU A 659 31.30 -9.27 -19.28
N PRO A 660 30.25 -8.88 -18.54
CA PRO A 660 28.85 -9.05 -18.94
C PRO A 660 28.51 -8.39 -20.29
N GLU A 661 27.64 -9.03 -21.08
CA GLU A 661 27.25 -8.55 -22.41
C GLU A 661 26.54 -7.19 -22.41
N ASP A 662 25.75 -6.89 -21.36
CA ASP A 662 25.10 -5.58 -21.21
C ASP A 662 26.11 -4.45 -20.97
N ILE A 663 27.22 -4.73 -20.29
CA ILE A 663 28.34 -3.79 -20.13
C ILE A 663 29.13 -3.67 -21.44
N LYS A 664 29.45 -4.79 -22.12
CA LYS A 664 30.15 -4.76 -23.42
C LYS A 664 29.43 -3.93 -24.48
N ALA A 665 28.11 -4.04 -24.54
CA ALA A 665 27.27 -3.36 -25.54
C ALA A 665 27.01 -1.87 -25.21
N ALA A 666 27.13 -1.45 -23.96
CA ALA A 666 26.86 -0.08 -23.55
C ALA A 666 28.00 0.88 -23.96
N LYS A 667 27.64 2.09 -24.43
CA LYS A 667 28.63 3.14 -24.70
C LYS A 667 29.44 3.45 -23.44
N ASN A 668 30.76 3.48 -23.59
CA ASN A 668 31.66 3.88 -22.51
C ASN A 668 31.65 5.42 -22.36
N PRO A 669 31.34 6.00 -21.18
CA PRO A 669 31.27 7.45 -21.00
C PRO A 669 32.58 8.21 -21.25
N LEU A 670 33.74 7.53 -21.24
CA LEU A 670 35.03 8.14 -21.55
C LEU A 670 35.42 8.07 -23.02
N SER A 671 34.67 7.33 -23.87
CA SER A 671 34.99 7.19 -25.30
C SER A 671 35.10 8.53 -26.04
N ASP A 672 34.31 9.52 -25.63
CA ASP A 672 34.30 10.87 -26.22
C ASP A 672 35.42 11.79 -25.67
N MET A 673 36.09 11.39 -24.58
CA MET A 673 37.05 12.22 -23.83
C MET A 673 38.48 11.65 -23.81
N VAL A 674 38.62 10.33 -23.98
CA VAL A 674 39.87 9.56 -23.86
C VAL A 674 39.91 8.54 -24.98
N GLY A 675 40.83 8.74 -25.94
CA GLY A 675 40.99 7.84 -27.08
C GLY A 675 41.29 6.41 -26.65
N GLY A 676 40.54 5.44 -27.19
CA GLY A 676 40.67 4.02 -26.86
C GLY A 676 39.96 3.57 -25.58
N ALA A 677 39.30 4.47 -24.85
CA ALA A 677 38.56 4.11 -23.64
C ALA A 677 37.42 3.13 -23.92
N ASN A 678 37.49 1.96 -23.29
CA ASN A 678 36.59 0.85 -23.46
C ASN A 678 36.44 0.10 -22.12
N TRP A 679 35.44 -0.78 -21.98
CA TRP A 679 35.16 -1.44 -20.70
C TRP A 679 36.15 -2.54 -20.29
N THR A 680 36.92 -3.09 -21.22
CA THR A 680 37.81 -4.27 -21.03
C THR A 680 38.87 -4.01 -19.96
N ASP A 681 39.49 -2.83 -20.02
CA ASP A 681 40.61 -2.44 -19.16
C ASP A 681 40.19 -1.69 -17.88
N MET A 682 38.89 -1.44 -17.71
CA MET A 682 38.37 -0.62 -16.62
C MET A 682 38.22 -1.41 -15.32
N PRO A 683 38.71 -0.88 -14.18
CA PRO A 683 38.43 -1.46 -12.88
C PRO A 683 36.95 -1.29 -12.53
N LEU A 684 36.24 -2.42 -12.50
CA LEU A 684 34.83 -2.53 -12.13
C LEU A 684 34.72 -3.38 -10.87
N TYR A 685 34.00 -2.88 -9.86
CA TYR A 685 33.60 -3.66 -8.71
C TYR A 685 32.75 -4.83 -9.18
N ALA A 686 33.17 -6.04 -8.81
CA ALA A 686 32.44 -7.28 -9.02
C ALA A 686 32.34 -8.06 -7.70
N ASN A 687 31.21 -8.73 -7.47
CA ASN A 687 31.01 -9.66 -6.35
C ASN A 687 31.14 -11.10 -6.85
N PHE A 688 32.16 -11.80 -6.39
CA PHE A 688 32.55 -13.11 -6.93
C PHE A 688 31.59 -14.23 -6.50
N TYR A 689 30.90 -14.09 -5.36
CA TYR A 689 29.92 -15.08 -4.91
C TYR A 689 28.58 -14.94 -5.64
N THR A 690 28.05 -13.73 -5.79
CA THR A 690 26.78 -13.47 -6.51
C THR A 690 26.95 -13.38 -8.03
N GLU A 691 28.17 -13.53 -8.53
CA GLU A 691 28.51 -13.53 -9.96
C GLU A 691 28.09 -12.21 -10.64
N SER A 692 28.09 -11.10 -9.88
CA SER A 692 27.47 -9.83 -10.29
C SER A 692 28.44 -8.67 -10.39
N VAL A 693 28.27 -7.85 -11.43
CA VAL A 693 28.98 -6.58 -11.64
C VAL A 693 27.95 -5.46 -11.48
N PRO A 694 27.67 -4.99 -10.24
CA PRO A 694 26.51 -4.15 -9.94
C PRO A 694 26.55 -2.78 -10.65
N VAL A 695 25.35 -2.22 -10.85
CA VAL A 695 25.19 -0.83 -11.34
C VAL A 695 25.66 0.18 -10.31
N MET A 696 25.44 -0.08 -9.01
CA MET A 696 25.86 0.79 -7.91
C MET A 696 26.25 0.00 -6.65
N ILE A 697 27.13 0.58 -5.84
CA ILE A 697 27.68 -0.03 -4.63
C ILE A 697 27.16 0.72 -3.40
N HIS A 698 26.50 0.02 -2.48
CA HIS A 698 25.97 0.60 -1.25
C HIS A 698 26.87 0.26 -0.04
N TYR A 699 27.65 1.24 0.40
CA TYR A 699 28.62 1.17 1.51
C TYR A 699 27.98 1.27 2.91
N ASN A 700 26.83 0.61 3.10
CA ASN A 700 26.02 0.70 4.32
C ASN A 700 26.70 0.15 5.60
N SER A 701 27.72 -0.71 5.51
CA SER A 701 28.51 -1.16 6.67
C SER A 701 30.01 -0.84 6.57
N LEU A 702 30.63 -1.04 5.40
CA LEU A 702 32.07 -0.90 5.18
C LEU A 702 32.44 0.57 4.93
N LYS A 703 32.12 1.43 5.90
CA LYS A 703 32.18 2.90 5.76
C LYS A 703 33.60 3.44 5.62
N ASP A 704 34.62 2.67 6.02
CA ASP A 704 36.04 2.91 5.79
C ASP A 704 36.42 2.86 4.30
N ARG A 705 35.73 2.02 3.52
CA ARG A 705 35.95 1.92 2.06
C ARG A 705 35.52 3.19 1.32
N ARG A 706 34.58 3.98 1.87
CA ARG A 706 34.12 5.25 1.28
C ARG A 706 35.20 6.35 1.16
N SER A 707 36.33 6.18 1.86
CA SER A 707 37.53 7.01 1.66
C SER A 707 38.71 6.21 1.13
N SER A 708 38.95 5.01 1.69
CA SER A 708 40.12 4.20 1.32
C SER A 708 40.05 3.59 -0.07
N TRP A 709 38.85 3.35 -0.63
CA TRP A 709 38.67 2.79 -1.98
C TRP A 709 38.17 3.81 -3.01
N TRP A 710 38.02 5.09 -2.65
CA TRP A 710 37.51 6.11 -3.58
C TRP A 710 38.39 6.30 -4.82
N HIS A 711 39.66 5.88 -4.76
CA HIS A 711 40.61 5.89 -5.88
C HIS A 711 40.48 4.71 -6.86
N LYS A 712 39.68 3.68 -6.54
CA LYS A 712 39.55 2.45 -7.34
C LYS A 712 38.59 2.51 -8.53
N PRO A 713 37.43 3.21 -8.49
CA PRO A 713 36.51 3.29 -9.62
C PRO A 713 37.17 3.88 -10.88
N TRP A 714 36.84 3.31 -12.04
CA TRP A 714 37.41 3.71 -13.34
C TRP A 714 37.27 5.21 -13.68
N TYR A 715 36.24 5.89 -13.18
CA TYR A 715 36.02 7.32 -13.40
C TYR A 715 36.86 8.23 -12.51
N TYR A 716 37.58 7.72 -11.50
CA TYR A 716 38.20 8.54 -10.45
C TYR A 716 39.00 9.74 -10.97
N GLN A 717 39.96 9.51 -11.88
CA GLN A 717 40.80 10.57 -12.47
C GLN A 717 40.10 11.45 -13.52
N HIS A 718 38.84 11.14 -13.86
CA HIS A 718 38.08 11.80 -14.91
C HIS A 718 36.74 12.37 -14.43
N LEU A 719 36.37 12.13 -13.17
CA LEU A 719 35.06 12.47 -12.61
C LEU A 719 34.72 13.94 -12.79
N ARG A 720 35.68 14.86 -12.60
CA ARG A 720 35.46 16.30 -12.82
C ARG A 720 35.04 16.62 -14.27
N LYS A 721 35.62 15.95 -15.27
CA LYS A 721 35.27 16.14 -16.69
C LYS A 721 33.92 15.51 -17.02
N LEU A 722 33.70 14.29 -16.54
CA LEU A 722 32.44 13.56 -16.71
C LEU A 722 31.25 14.30 -16.07
N VAL A 723 31.42 14.89 -14.88
CA VAL A 723 30.36 15.69 -14.24
C VAL A 723 30.08 16.97 -15.02
N LYS A 724 31.10 17.62 -15.60
CA LYS A 724 30.89 18.82 -16.44
C LYS A 724 30.03 18.49 -17.66
N SER A 725 30.35 17.43 -18.40
CA SER A 725 29.50 16.99 -19.52
C SER A 725 28.14 16.45 -19.04
N GLY A 726 28.13 15.79 -17.88
CA GLY A 726 26.92 15.40 -17.15
C GLY A 726 26.04 16.56 -16.67
N LEU A 727 26.45 17.82 -16.85
CA LEU A 727 25.65 19.02 -16.58
C LEU A 727 25.26 19.79 -17.85
N GLU A 728 25.81 19.44 -19.01
CA GLU A 728 25.45 20.03 -20.31
C GLU A 728 23.97 19.73 -20.63
N GLN A 729 23.26 20.72 -21.19
CA GLN A 729 21.86 20.58 -21.58
C GLN A 729 21.70 19.42 -22.58
N ARG A 730 20.67 18.58 -22.36
CA ARG A 730 20.32 17.51 -23.30
C ARG A 730 19.47 18.09 -24.44
N HIS A 731 19.55 17.48 -25.62
CA HIS A 731 18.58 17.76 -26.68
C HIS A 731 17.19 17.31 -26.23
N PRO A 732 16.15 18.17 -26.29
CA PRO A 732 14.82 17.83 -25.76
C PRO A 732 14.13 16.71 -26.53
N ASP A 733 14.51 16.49 -27.80
CA ASP A 733 13.98 15.45 -28.68
C ASP A 733 14.70 14.08 -28.52
N GLU A 734 15.73 13.98 -27.66
CA GLU A 734 16.51 12.75 -27.46
C GLU A 734 16.16 12.06 -26.13
N PRO A 735 15.65 10.80 -26.15
CA PRO A 735 15.40 10.05 -24.93
C PRO A 735 16.72 9.62 -24.27
N LEU A 736 16.76 9.64 -22.94
CA LEU A 736 17.87 9.12 -22.12
C LEU A 736 18.27 7.70 -22.52
N VAL A 737 17.27 6.85 -22.75
CA VAL A 737 17.44 5.42 -23.06
C VAL A 737 16.26 4.96 -23.91
N THR A 738 16.53 4.25 -25.01
CA THR A 738 15.50 3.53 -25.79
C THR A 738 15.75 2.03 -25.70
N LEU A 739 14.83 1.29 -25.07
CA LEU A 739 14.94 -0.16 -24.92
C LEU A 739 13.97 -0.88 -25.86
N LYS A 740 14.49 -1.89 -26.56
CA LYS A 740 13.66 -2.81 -27.35
C LYS A 740 13.08 -3.87 -26.43
N LEU A 741 11.75 -3.96 -26.40
CA LEU A 741 10.99 -5.00 -25.73
C LEU A 741 10.50 -6.02 -26.78
N ARG A 742 9.97 -7.16 -26.32
CA ARG A 742 9.53 -8.25 -27.21
C ARG A 742 8.44 -7.83 -28.21
N ASN A 743 7.60 -6.85 -27.83
CA ASN A 743 6.41 -6.43 -28.57
C ASN A 743 6.39 -4.91 -28.88
N GLY A 744 7.53 -4.20 -28.81
CA GLY A 744 7.59 -2.73 -29.00
C GLY A 744 8.88 -2.12 -28.44
N ARG A 745 8.96 -0.80 -28.30
CA ARG A 745 10.06 -0.12 -27.59
C ARG A 745 9.53 0.79 -26.47
N ILE A 746 10.33 0.93 -25.41
CA ILE A 746 10.11 1.91 -24.35
C ILE A 746 11.22 2.96 -24.38
N ARG A 747 10.83 4.23 -24.35
CA ARG A 747 11.71 5.40 -24.33
C ARG A 747 11.62 6.06 -22.96
N TYR A 748 12.79 6.32 -22.38
CA TYR A 748 12.93 7.01 -21.11
C TYR A 748 13.40 8.43 -21.32
N TRP A 749 12.69 9.38 -20.72
CA TRP A 749 12.92 10.82 -20.84
C TRP A 749 13.33 11.40 -19.49
N ALA A 750 14.10 12.48 -19.50
CA ALA A 750 14.29 13.28 -18.29
C ALA A 750 12.99 13.97 -17.88
N LEU A 751 12.96 14.53 -16.67
CA LEU A 751 12.00 15.57 -16.34
C LEU A 751 12.33 16.82 -17.17
N SER A 752 11.35 17.48 -17.79
CA SER A 752 11.59 18.73 -18.53
C SER A 752 12.09 19.88 -17.66
N ALA A 753 12.06 19.72 -16.33
CA ALA A 753 12.81 20.57 -15.41
C ALA A 753 14.34 20.57 -15.64
N GLU A 754 14.89 19.61 -16.40
CA GLU A 754 16.30 19.58 -16.82
C GLU A 754 16.60 20.40 -18.09
N GLU A 755 15.58 20.92 -18.79
CA GLU A 755 15.77 21.80 -19.98
C GLU A 755 16.37 23.15 -19.59
N GLU A 756 15.94 23.72 -18.45
CA GLU A 756 16.53 24.94 -17.90
C GLU A 756 17.98 24.69 -17.47
N ASP A 757 18.18 23.73 -16.57
CA ASP A 757 19.50 23.31 -16.12
C ASP A 757 19.48 21.94 -15.40
N ARG A 758 20.63 21.28 -15.36
CA ARG A 758 20.77 19.91 -14.83
C ARG A 758 21.39 19.83 -13.42
N TYR A 759 21.37 20.90 -12.64
CA TYR A 759 21.78 20.82 -11.24
C TYR A 759 20.70 20.14 -10.38
N PRO A 760 21.07 19.50 -9.25
CA PRO A 760 20.11 18.93 -8.32
C PRO A 760 19.07 19.95 -7.86
N ARG A 761 17.84 19.51 -7.57
CA ARG A 761 16.73 20.38 -7.15
C ARG A 761 16.24 20.02 -5.74
N GLN A 762 15.81 21.00 -4.95
CA GLN A 762 15.30 20.80 -3.60
C GLN A 762 13.78 20.67 -3.61
N PHE A 763 13.25 19.60 -3.04
CA PHE A 763 11.84 19.55 -2.65
C PHE A 763 11.64 20.25 -1.30
N ASN A 764 10.86 21.34 -1.29
CA ASN A 764 10.54 22.12 -0.10
C ASN A 764 9.14 21.83 0.49
N GLY A 765 8.33 21.01 -0.19
CA GLY A 765 6.97 20.66 0.24
C GLY A 765 5.86 21.05 -0.73
N THR A 766 6.14 21.85 -1.77
CA THR A 766 5.24 22.17 -2.88
C THR A 766 5.95 21.90 -4.22
N ALA A 767 5.18 21.89 -5.32
CA ALA A 767 5.70 21.78 -6.69
C ALA A 767 4.76 22.48 -7.68
N ASP A 768 4.26 23.63 -7.27
CA ASP A 768 3.35 24.48 -8.06
C ASP A 768 4.16 25.34 -9.06
N GLU A 769 5.44 25.53 -8.78
CA GLU A 769 6.51 25.99 -9.67
C GLU A 769 7.60 24.90 -9.82
N ARG A 770 8.60 25.11 -10.69
CA ARG A 770 9.80 24.24 -10.78
C ARG A 770 10.53 24.18 -9.44
N LEU A 771 11.09 23.02 -9.08
CA LEU A 771 11.81 22.87 -7.81
C LEU A 771 13.12 23.67 -7.78
N ASN A 772 13.42 24.24 -6.62
CA ASN A 772 14.57 25.14 -6.44
C ASN A 772 15.91 24.48 -6.76
N LYS A 773 16.67 25.07 -7.67
CA LYS A 773 18.05 24.68 -7.98
C LYS A 773 18.95 24.72 -6.74
N MET A 774 19.73 23.65 -6.54
CA MET A 774 20.76 23.55 -5.51
C MET A 774 22.16 23.56 -6.15
N ARG A 775 23.08 24.38 -5.64
CA ARG A 775 24.48 24.42 -6.13
C ARG A 775 25.33 23.41 -5.37
N PHE A 776 26.39 22.89 -6.00
CA PHE A 776 27.31 21.97 -5.34
C PHE A 776 27.93 22.53 -4.04
N ASN A 777 28.21 23.85 -3.97
CA ASN A 777 28.67 24.47 -2.71
C ASN A 777 27.67 24.37 -1.56
N ASP A 778 26.37 24.31 -1.86
CA ASP A 778 25.30 24.17 -0.87
C ASP A 778 25.13 22.71 -0.42
N ILE A 779 25.39 21.75 -1.32
CA ILE A 779 25.18 20.29 -1.14
C ILE A 779 26.43 19.56 -0.60
N CYS A 780 27.61 19.91 -1.09
CA CYS A 780 28.82 19.10 -0.98
C CYS A 780 29.73 19.49 0.18
N ARG A 781 29.56 20.71 0.72
CA ARG A 781 30.38 21.23 1.82
C ARG A 781 30.35 20.33 3.06
N HIS A 782 31.42 20.36 3.84
CA HIS A 782 31.44 19.76 5.17
C HIS A 782 30.48 20.52 6.12
N GLU A 783 29.87 19.81 7.07
CA GLU A 783 29.25 20.46 8.23
C GLU A 783 30.32 21.12 9.12
N LYS A 784 29.91 22.09 9.96
CA LYS A 784 30.75 23.14 10.59
C LYS A 784 31.90 22.70 11.54
N THR A 785 32.29 21.44 11.56
CA THR A 785 33.24 20.85 12.53
C THR A 785 34.25 19.88 11.92
N ALA A 786 34.66 20.07 10.66
CA ALA A 786 35.80 19.34 10.11
C ALA A 786 37.13 19.89 10.69
N PRO A 787 38.02 19.05 11.26
CA PRO A 787 39.31 19.51 11.78
C PRO A 787 40.28 19.89 10.66
N HIS A 788 41.27 20.73 10.98
CA HIS A 788 42.26 21.30 10.05
C HIS A 788 43.26 20.27 9.48
N GLY A 789 42.79 19.35 8.64
CA GLY A 789 43.61 18.39 7.89
C GLY A 789 43.70 18.72 6.39
N PRO A 790 44.33 17.87 5.56
CA PRO A 790 44.23 17.92 4.10
C PRO A 790 42.82 17.54 3.62
N ASN A 791 42.45 17.98 2.41
CA ASN A 791 41.09 17.94 1.83
C ASN A 791 40.08 18.77 2.66
N GLN A 792 40.33 20.08 2.80
CA GLN A 792 39.42 20.97 3.55
C GLN A 792 38.20 21.36 2.72
N GLU A 793 38.39 21.45 1.41
CA GLU A 793 37.35 21.85 0.48
C GLU A 793 36.71 20.64 -0.19
N TRP A 794 35.40 20.70 -0.39
CA TRP A 794 34.62 19.52 -0.80
C TRP A 794 35.07 18.96 -2.15
N TRP A 795 35.56 19.80 -3.07
CA TRP A 795 36.05 19.36 -4.38
C TRP A 795 37.36 18.57 -4.27
N GLU A 796 38.17 18.82 -3.24
CA GLU A 796 39.41 18.08 -2.98
C GLU A 796 39.07 16.65 -2.55
N GLU A 797 38.08 16.46 -1.68
CA GLU A 797 37.64 15.12 -1.25
C GLU A 797 36.83 14.36 -2.32
N VAL A 798 36.04 15.07 -3.13
CA VAL A 798 35.18 14.46 -4.15
C VAL A 798 35.95 14.11 -5.42
N PHE A 799 36.74 15.02 -5.98
CA PHE A 799 37.47 14.76 -7.22
C PHE A 799 38.88 14.23 -7.00
N ARG A 800 39.53 14.58 -5.87
CA ARG A 800 40.94 14.23 -5.54
C ARG A 800 41.90 14.39 -6.73
N ASP A 801 41.67 15.43 -7.52
CA ASP A 801 42.47 15.82 -8.68
C ASP A 801 43.19 17.16 -8.44
N THR A 802 44.09 17.53 -9.34
CA THR A 802 44.80 18.82 -9.31
C THR A 802 43.99 19.96 -9.97
N GLY A 803 42.67 19.77 -10.18
CA GLY A 803 41.82 20.68 -10.95
C GLY A 803 41.40 21.96 -10.22
N GLY A 804 41.78 22.12 -8.95
CA GLY A 804 41.48 23.30 -8.13
C GLY A 804 39.98 23.45 -7.80
N PRO A 805 39.54 24.66 -7.43
CA PRO A 805 38.15 24.93 -7.07
C PRO A 805 37.16 24.51 -8.16
N TRP A 806 36.01 23.98 -7.75
CA TRP A 806 34.89 23.79 -8.66
C TRP A 806 34.34 25.16 -9.07
N LYS A 807 34.30 25.40 -10.38
CA LYS A 807 33.75 26.60 -11.04
C LYS A 807 32.53 26.17 -11.84
#